data_AF-A0A9E1ID88-F1
#
_entry.id   AF-A0A9E1ID88-F1
#
_cell.length_a   1.000
_cell.length_b   1.000
_cell.length_c   1.000
_cell.angle_alpha   90.00
_cell.angle_beta   90.00
_cell.angle_gamma   90.00
#
_symmetry.space_group_name_H-M   'P 1'
#
loop_
_entity.id
_entity.type
_entity.pdbx_description
1 polymer ?
#
loop_
_entity_poly.entity_id
_entity_poly.type
_entity_poly.pdbx_seq_one_letter_code
_entity_poly.pdbx_strand_id
1 'polypeptide(L)'
;MNFLVLGALLAPAWAADVQCLNPGDSLQDAYNQAAEEAGIVGSVEGGVICLNAGDFGEEELRLNREISIVFRGAGGRVSDQWMGQESVFRGKVFVELGSKVSFEDMTFIGQGSRNFYISSTANEVVFSGLGILQDIMPEETGAAVKIDGSAGQTSLTIDGSYFYENSAGVLNGGHIWVSHADLTVSNTTFSGGKAHKGGAVYLEENVGASFENVVFSLNDTGDDGGAIYVKSADVELGLVDVEFSQNTADGHGGAIFIKDTSGVIIEGGKFKLNEAVGNGGAIYVKDYLQQDIIVDPYQVPAGPGPGPGPHPIEDHLQLTLNGVGFASNEAVEGGAVFVNSGRVDVALGSEFKSNKASDGGAIGSGNGTLYVKNSAFQNNQASGLGGAILCDNTTICAIYDSTFTKNEADIGAGVAFDGVSNAEARRNLFCQNAVAQADTGRWGFGGSHGGGISFVDSVGDVSNNVFFENFGGDWGGAVAAIVSDTSTRLELFHNHFVGNNAFGQGSALYVSGADVSNMNNLFYKNVNGGSAIFLASGTSLSNYNLFFDNTPADTNTEEGENSIFEDPKLRNYLADDCTLSNLYPLYISPLVDAGYTPDYDARDLDGSQSDIGAWGGPEADPNAWFDGEGDLWPLLFDCNDENGAINPGVPEICDLLDTDEDCNNLADDDDPGVSDAVTYYFDGDGDDFGGDTSVMTCDIVSDDYVLVTGDCNDLDSLINPDAEEGIGDEVDQDCDGQEICYLDEDGDGFVVDTLANKNSDDVDCDDEDEAASDQLFPPNDCLDTNAAVNPDQVEVCDDANLDEDCNGLADDADPYVTDASSWYFDGDGDGYGAGSDVVQCEPPDVGWVEFDGDCNDANDTVNPGATELAGDEVDQNCDGDELCYVDGDNDGFIVDTLETVDSLGDISCDDAGEATVDQIAPTNDCDDSREDINPGATEIAGDETDQDCDGDEICFVDTDNDGFIIDTLEEVLSSGNVSCEDSGEAKLSELGNINDCDDGDFDIKPGVQEVAGDEVDQNCDTNEECYKDTDDDGFVDDSMVTVLSLGDLSCDDTGEALDDEVAALNDCNDNVF
;
A
#
# COMPACT_ATOMS: atom_id res chain seq x y z
N MET A 1 25.32 23.77 49.17
CA MET A 1 23.92 23.33 49.40
C MET A 1 23.00 24.38 48.83
N ASN A 2 22.15 23.91 47.92
CA ASN A 2 20.94 24.50 47.33
C ASN A 2 21.09 25.51 46.18
N PHE A 3 21.27 24.94 44.98
CA PHE A 3 20.29 24.93 43.88
C PHE A 3 19.14 25.94 43.93
N LEU A 4 19.07 26.81 42.90
CA LEU A 4 17.93 27.09 42.01
C LEU A 4 18.17 28.44 41.33
N VAL A 5 18.82 28.42 40.16
CA VAL A 5 18.91 29.56 39.24
C VAL A 5 18.93 29.00 37.81
N LEU A 6 17.98 29.49 36.99
CA LEU A 6 17.83 29.35 35.53
C LEU A 6 17.55 27.94 34.97
N GLY A 7 16.26 27.59 34.89
CA GLY A 7 15.72 26.77 33.81
C GLY A 7 15.01 27.69 32.82
N ALA A 8 15.67 27.98 31.71
CA ALA A 8 15.15 28.56 30.45
C ALA A 8 16.35 29.18 29.70
N LEU A 9 17.04 28.37 28.89
CA LEU A 9 17.74 28.75 27.66
C LEU A 9 18.57 27.54 27.19
N LEU A 10 18.30 27.12 25.95
CA LEU A 10 18.91 26.02 25.18
C LEU A 10 18.26 24.64 25.36
N ALA A 11 17.05 24.48 24.81
CA ALA A 11 16.73 23.25 24.11
C ALA A 11 17.64 23.17 22.86
N PRO A 12 18.22 22.02 22.50
CA PRO A 12 18.92 21.91 21.24
C PRO A 12 17.88 21.98 20.11
N ALA A 13 18.10 22.91 19.19
CA ALA A 13 17.34 23.03 17.95
C ALA A 13 17.67 21.83 17.06
N TRP A 14 16.81 20.81 17.05
CA TRP A 14 16.87 19.67 16.12
C TRP A 14 15.64 19.66 15.21
N ALA A 15 15.26 20.85 14.74
CA ALA A 15 14.21 21.05 13.73
C ALA A 15 14.71 22.08 12.70
N ALA A 16 15.89 21.83 12.15
CA ALA A 16 16.32 22.40 10.88
C ALA A 16 16.27 21.25 9.88
N ASP A 17 15.64 21.48 8.72
CA ASP A 17 15.56 20.56 7.57
C ASP A 17 16.61 19.46 7.61
N VAL A 18 16.23 18.24 8.02
CA VAL A 18 17.13 17.09 7.93
C VAL A 18 17.26 16.77 6.45
N GLN A 19 18.19 17.42 5.77
CA GLN A 19 18.53 17.08 4.39
C GLN A 19 19.12 15.67 4.40
N CYS A 20 18.34 14.72 3.89
CA CYS A 20 18.81 13.36 3.71
C CYS A 20 19.93 13.30 2.67
N LEU A 21 20.89 12.43 2.92
CA LEU A 21 22.02 12.21 2.03
C LEU A 21 21.54 11.60 0.71
N ASN A 22 22.08 12.08 -0.40
CA ASN A 22 21.81 11.56 -1.73
C ASN A 22 22.92 10.57 -2.16
N PRO A 23 22.63 9.67 -3.13
CA PRO A 23 23.65 8.81 -3.72
C PRO A 23 24.86 9.60 -4.21
N GLY A 24 26.04 9.27 -3.69
CA GLY A 24 27.32 9.96 -3.94
C GLY A 24 27.85 10.81 -2.79
N ASP A 25 27.03 11.06 -1.75
CA ASP A 25 27.49 11.66 -0.49
C ASP A 25 28.24 10.64 0.37
N SER A 26 29.26 11.09 1.13
CA SER A 26 30.05 10.20 1.99
C SER A 26 29.40 9.99 3.36
N LEU A 27 28.99 8.75 3.66
CA LEU A 27 28.49 8.37 4.99
C LEU A 27 29.54 8.58 6.08
N GLN A 28 30.82 8.40 5.77
CA GLN A 28 31.90 8.56 6.74
C GLN A 28 32.07 10.02 7.17
N ASP A 29 31.92 10.97 6.24
CA ASP A 29 31.97 12.39 6.55
C ASP A 29 30.74 12.84 7.36
N ALA A 30 29.55 12.36 7.02
CA ALA A 30 28.33 12.60 7.78
C ALA A 30 28.44 12.09 9.23
N TYR A 31 28.96 10.86 9.42
CA TYR A 31 29.25 10.33 10.74
C TYR A 31 30.26 11.19 11.51
N ASN A 32 31.35 11.61 10.86
CA ASN A 32 32.38 12.44 11.52
C ASN A 32 31.79 13.78 11.99
N GLN A 33 30.93 14.39 11.18
CA GLN A 33 30.24 15.63 11.53
C GLN A 33 29.30 15.43 12.72
N ALA A 34 28.40 14.43 12.67
CA ALA A 34 27.50 14.10 13.77
C ALA A 34 28.26 13.85 15.09
N ALA A 35 29.39 13.15 15.00
CA ALA A 35 30.24 12.86 16.14
C ALA A 35 30.99 14.09 16.70
N GLU A 36 31.30 15.08 15.86
CA GLU A 36 31.87 16.36 16.31
C GLU A 36 30.82 17.23 16.99
N GLU A 37 29.62 17.30 16.43
CA GLU A 37 28.50 18.05 16.99
C GLU A 37 28.11 17.51 18.38
N ALA A 38 27.94 16.19 18.53
CA ALA A 38 27.68 15.55 19.82
C ALA A 38 28.77 15.86 20.86
N GLY A 39 30.04 15.84 20.43
CA GLY A 39 31.20 16.16 21.27
C GLY A 39 31.24 17.62 21.74
N ILE A 40 30.69 18.57 20.97
CA ILE A 40 30.63 20.00 21.33
C ILE A 40 29.60 20.25 22.43
N VAL A 41 28.46 19.56 22.40
CA VAL A 41 27.38 19.67 23.42
C VAL A 41 27.62 18.80 24.66
N GLY A 42 28.65 17.94 24.64
CA GLY A 42 28.88 16.98 25.72
C GLY A 42 27.81 15.89 25.79
N SER A 43 27.13 15.63 24.67
CA SER A 43 26.13 14.59 24.50
C SER A 43 26.77 13.30 24.00
N VAL A 44 26.15 12.16 24.32
CA VAL A 44 26.45 10.86 23.70
C VAL A 44 25.44 10.51 22.61
N GLU A 45 24.46 11.37 22.32
CA GLU A 45 23.49 11.20 21.22
C GLU A 45 23.99 11.95 19.97
N GLY A 46 24.32 11.20 18.93
CA GLY A 46 24.75 11.67 17.60
C GLY A 46 23.62 11.86 16.60
N GLY A 47 22.40 11.43 16.93
CA GLY A 47 21.19 11.68 16.13
C GLY A 47 20.95 10.70 14.98
N VAL A 48 20.16 11.13 14.00
CA VAL A 48 19.72 10.33 12.84
C VAL A 48 20.40 10.84 11.58
N ILE A 49 21.09 9.96 10.87
CA ILE A 49 21.57 10.18 9.50
C ILE A 49 20.54 9.51 8.56
N CYS A 50 19.71 10.32 7.90
CA CYS A 50 18.77 9.80 6.90
C CYS A 50 19.41 9.74 5.50
N LEU A 51 19.04 8.70 4.75
CA LEU A 51 19.57 8.38 3.43
C LEU A 51 18.39 8.30 2.45
N ASN A 52 18.47 9.02 1.33
CA ASN A 52 17.52 8.85 0.24
C ASN A 52 17.72 7.51 -0.48
N ALA A 53 16.74 7.12 -1.29
CA ALA A 53 16.84 5.91 -2.12
C ALA A 53 18.03 5.98 -3.10
N GLY A 54 18.79 4.89 -3.22
CA GLY A 54 19.88 4.75 -4.18
C GLY A 54 21.16 4.14 -3.60
N ASP A 55 22.21 4.09 -4.43
CA ASP A 55 23.47 3.39 -4.12
C ASP A 55 24.53 4.35 -3.54
N PHE A 56 24.98 4.07 -2.32
CA PHE A 56 25.97 4.85 -1.58
C PHE A 56 27.41 4.35 -1.76
N GLY A 57 27.66 3.42 -2.68
CA GLY A 57 29.00 3.03 -3.11
C GLY A 57 29.75 2.09 -2.16
N GLU A 58 31.07 1.99 -2.37
CA GLU A 58 31.98 1.00 -1.75
C GLU A 58 32.88 1.60 -0.65
N GLU A 59 32.45 2.65 0.03
CA GLU A 59 33.26 3.31 1.07
C GLU A 59 33.39 2.44 2.34
N GLU A 60 34.47 2.64 3.11
CA GLU A 60 34.62 2.03 4.42
C GLU A 60 34.07 2.96 5.51
N LEU A 61 33.06 2.51 6.24
CA LEU A 61 32.43 3.24 7.36
C LEU A 61 33.00 2.72 8.68
N ARG A 62 33.78 3.56 9.38
CA ARG A 62 34.34 3.29 10.69
C ARG A 62 33.65 4.09 11.78
N LEU A 63 32.89 3.39 12.61
CA LEU A 63 32.19 3.93 13.77
C LEU A 63 33.07 3.73 15.01
N ASN A 64 33.91 4.72 15.30
CA ASN A 64 35.00 4.64 16.28
C ASN A 64 34.92 5.69 17.40
N ARG A 65 33.72 6.15 17.77
CA ARG A 65 33.50 7.10 18.87
C ARG A 65 32.36 6.62 19.75
N GLU A 66 32.43 6.91 21.04
CA GLU A 66 31.39 6.56 22.02
C GLU A 66 30.16 7.47 21.86
N ILE A 67 29.38 7.23 20.82
CA ILE A 67 28.14 7.95 20.49
C ILE A 67 27.02 6.97 20.14
N SER A 68 25.79 7.45 20.25
CA SER A 68 24.55 6.77 19.86
C SER A 68 24.05 7.36 18.54
N ILE A 69 24.01 6.58 17.47
CA ILE A 69 23.66 7.08 16.13
C ILE A 69 22.76 6.10 15.40
N VAL A 70 21.81 6.64 14.63
CA VAL A 70 20.89 5.88 13.77
C VAL A 70 21.18 6.20 12.31
N PHE A 71 21.41 5.18 11.50
CA PHE A 71 21.42 5.30 10.04
C PHE A 71 20.07 4.80 9.52
N ARG A 72 19.29 5.68 8.88
CA ARG A 72 17.95 5.35 8.40
C ARG A 72 17.88 5.47 6.88
N GLY A 73 17.60 4.36 6.21
CA GLY A 73 17.36 4.31 4.78
C GLY A 73 15.95 4.76 4.39
N ALA A 74 15.75 4.98 3.09
CA ALA A 74 14.44 5.19 2.49
C ALA A 74 13.77 3.87 2.05
N GLY A 75 14.32 2.72 2.47
CA GLY A 75 13.81 1.40 2.12
C GLY A 75 12.53 1.03 2.87
N GLY A 76 11.81 0.05 2.34
CA GLY A 76 10.75 -0.67 3.05
C GLY A 76 11.17 -2.13 3.26
N ARG A 77 10.38 -2.86 4.05
CA ARG A 77 10.63 -4.26 4.47
C ARG A 77 11.13 -5.14 3.32
N VAL A 78 12.40 -5.53 3.38
CA VAL A 78 13.10 -6.29 2.32
C VAL A 78 12.58 -7.74 2.30
N SER A 79 11.92 -8.13 1.20
CA SER A 79 11.52 -9.52 0.93
C SER A 79 12.31 -10.12 -0.23
N ASP A 80 12.13 -11.41 -0.48
CA ASP A 80 12.72 -12.15 -1.59
C ASP A 80 12.34 -11.62 -3.00
N GLN A 81 11.44 -10.63 -3.11
CA GLN A 81 10.87 -10.19 -4.40
C GLN A 81 10.92 -8.70 -4.72
N TRP A 82 11.57 -7.83 -3.95
CA TRP A 82 11.64 -6.40 -4.28
C TRP A 82 13.06 -5.84 -4.16
N MET A 83 13.55 -5.15 -5.21
CA MET A 83 14.85 -4.45 -5.26
C MET A 83 14.71 -3.11 -6.00
N GLY A 84 13.64 -2.35 -5.72
CA GLY A 84 13.22 -1.22 -6.56
C GLY A 84 13.63 0.17 -6.09
N GLN A 85 13.68 0.44 -4.77
CA GLN A 85 13.77 1.80 -4.22
C GLN A 85 14.56 1.93 -2.90
N GLU A 86 15.48 1.01 -2.60
CA GLU A 86 16.17 0.99 -1.30
C GLU A 86 17.46 1.83 -1.25
N SER A 87 17.87 2.22 -0.04
CA SER A 87 19.20 2.76 0.24
C SER A 87 20.21 1.60 0.30
N VAL A 88 21.00 1.43 -0.77
CA VAL A 88 21.94 0.33 -0.94
C VAL A 88 23.35 0.77 -0.55
N PHE A 89 24.00 0.01 0.32
CA PHE A 89 25.39 0.18 0.71
C PHE A 89 26.24 -1.04 0.30
N ARG A 90 27.35 -0.80 -0.40
CA ARG A 90 28.27 -1.87 -0.88
C ARG A 90 29.61 -1.86 -0.15
N GLY A 91 29.73 -0.97 0.83
CA GLY A 91 30.93 -0.76 1.63
C GLY A 91 31.04 -1.71 2.82
N LYS A 92 32.02 -1.43 3.68
CA LYS A 92 32.27 -2.19 4.92
C LYS A 92 31.98 -1.33 6.13
N VAL A 93 31.38 -1.92 7.15
CA VAL A 93 31.09 -1.26 8.42
C VAL A 93 31.94 -1.87 9.54
N PHE A 94 32.68 -1.02 10.23
CA PHE A 94 33.47 -1.37 11.42
C PHE A 94 32.89 -0.64 12.64
N VAL A 95 32.42 -1.39 13.64
CA VAL A 95 31.86 -0.84 14.89
C VAL A 95 32.85 -1.04 16.04
N GLU A 96 33.30 0.06 16.62
CA GLU A 96 34.36 0.14 17.63
C GLU A 96 34.00 1.15 18.75
N LEU A 97 34.73 1.13 19.87
CA LEU A 97 34.81 2.19 20.89
C LEU A 97 33.49 2.65 21.54
N GLY A 98 32.75 1.73 22.14
CA GLY A 98 31.59 2.01 23.01
C GLY A 98 30.35 2.52 22.28
N SER A 99 30.39 2.54 20.95
CA SER A 99 29.31 3.00 20.09
C SER A 99 28.01 2.25 20.37
N LYS A 100 26.89 2.98 20.33
CA LYS A 100 25.54 2.44 20.19
C LYS A 100 25.03 2.77 18.79
N VAL A 101 24.76 1.78 17.96
CA VAL A 101 24.48 2.03 16.54
C VAL A 101 23.23 1.30 16.10
N SER A 102 22.30 2.02 15.50
CA SER A 102 21.15 1.44 14.81
C SER A 102 21.29 1.61 13.30
N PHE A 103 20.98 0.57 12.54
CA PHE A 103 20.80 0.60 11.09
C PHE A 103 19.36 0.17 10.79
N GLU A 104 18.63 1.03 10.10
CA GLU A 104 17.19 0.93 9.87
C GLU A 104 16.90 1.02 8.37
N ASP A 105 16.16 0.05 7.83
CA ASP A 105 15.59 0.10 6.47
C ASP A 105 16.63 0.30 5.34
N MET A 106 17.76 -0.40 5.46
CA MET A 106 18.87 -0.34 4.53
C MET A 106 19.21 -1.72 3.96
N THR A 107 19.78 -1.72 2.75
CA THR A 107 20.26 -2.95 2.09
C THR A 107 21.77 -2.93 1.90
N PHE A 108 22.42 -3.99 2.36
CA PHE A 108 23.85 -4.22 2.28
C PHE A 108 24.13 -5.35 1.29
N ILE A 109 24.88 -5.05 0.24
CA ILE A 109 25.24 -6.04 -0.80
C ILE A 109 26.75 -6.23 -0.83
N GLY A 110 27.20 -7.43 -0.48
CA GLY A 110 28.63 -7.76 -0.43
C GLY A 110 29.29 -7.77 -1.82
N GLN A 111 30.56 -7.37 -1.90
CA GLN A 111 31.40 -7.41 -3.11
C GLN A 111 32.62 -8.33 -2.93
N GLY A 112 32.44 -9.45 -2.23
CA GLY A 112 33.50 -10.41 -1.94
C GLY A 112 34.26 -10.16 -0.65
N SER A 113 33.65 -9.46 0.31
CA SER A 113 34.24 -9.10 1.60
C SER A 113 33.17 -8.68 2.60
N ARG A 114 33.37 -9.06 3.88
CA ARG A 114 32.41 -8.85 4.98
C ARG A 114 31.74 -7.48 5.00
N ASN A 115 30.42 -7.46 5.13
CA ASN A 115 29.63 -6.25 5.33
C ASN A 115 29.89 -5.62 6.71
N PHE A 116 29.86 -6.40 7.79
CA PHE A 116 29.98 -5.88 9.17
C PHE A 116 31.06 -6.57 10.00
N TYR A 117 31.82 -5.76 10.75
CA TYR A 117 32.71 -6.19 11.81
C TYR A 117 32.42 -5.42 13.11
N ILE A 118 31.94 -6.12 14.13
CA ILE A 118 31.64 -5.57 15.46
C ILE A 118 32.73 -6.04 16.43
N SER A 119 33.46 -5.10 17.01
CA SER A 119 34.57 -5.40 17.92
C SER A 119 34.12 -5.49 19.38
N SER A 120 34.96 -6.09 20.22
CA SER A 120 34.79 -6.25 21.68
C SER A 120 34.71 -4.96 22.47
N THR A 121 34.93 -3.83 21.80
CA THR A 121 34.79 -2.51 22.40
C THR A 121 33.43 -1.89 22.11
N ALA A 122 32.62 -2.45 21.20
CA ALA A 122 31.26 -1.99 20.94
C ALA A 122 30.32 -2.36 22.10
N ASN A 123 29.30 -1.53 22.33
CA ASN A 123 28.31 -1.78 23.37
C ASN A 123 27.04 -2.41 22.77
N GLU A 124 26.35 -1.70 21.89
CA GLU A 124 25.03 -2.11 21.41
C GLU A 124 24.90 -1.82 19.91
N VAL A 125 24.50 -2.84 19.14
CA VAL A 125 24.23 -2.70 17.72
C VAL A 125 22.83 -3.23 17.43
N VAL A 126 22.04 -2.47 16.67
CA VAL A 126 20.67 -2.80 16.32
C VAL A 126 20.54 -2.81 14.79
N PHE A 127 19.98 -3.89 14.26
CA PHE A 127 19.58 -4.02 12.87
C PHE A 127 18.06 -4.12 12.83
N SER A 128 17.40 -3.19 12.15
CA SER A 128 15.94 -3.18 11.98
C SER A 128 15.60 -3.07 10.50
N GLY A 129 14.80 -4.02 9.98
CA GLY A 129 14.37 -3.96 8.58
C GLY A 129 15.49 -4.09 7.55
N LEU A 130 16.63 -4.70 7.90
CA LEU A 130 17.80 -4.72 7.02
C LEU A 130 17.75 -5.85 5.99
N GLY A 131 18.20 -5.57 4.76
CA GLY A 131 18.58 -6.58 3.78
C GLY A 131 20.10 -6.81 3.79
N ILE A 132 20.59 -8.02 4.05
CA ILE A 132 22.02 -8.36 3.98
C ILE A 132 22.21 -9.49 2.96
N LEU A 133 22.68 -9.14 1.78
CA LEU A 133 22.53 -9.97 0.58
C LEU A 133 23.89 -10.26 -0.10
N GLN A 134 24.03 -11.50 -0.58
CA GLN A 134 25.03 -11.94 -1.56
C GLN A 134 26.50 -11.65 -1.20
N ASP A 135 26.84 -11.63 0.08
CA ASP A 135 28.22 -11.49 0.52
C ASP A 135 28.96 -12.83 0.45
N ILE A 136 29.56 -13.10 -0.70
CA ILE A 136 30.30 -14.35 -0.99
C ILE A 136 31.80 -14.11 -0.78
N MET A 137 32.36 -14.63 0.31
CA MET A 137 33.76 -14.43 0.71
C MET A 137 34.64 -15.67 0.46
N PRO A 138 35.41 -15.72 -0.65
CA PRO A 138 36.20 -16.90 -0.99
C PRO A 138 37.56 -17.00 -0.27
N GLU A 139 38.17 -15.88 0.17
CA GLU A 139 39.55 -15.85 0.69
C GLU A 139 39.75 -15.09 2.03
N GLU A 140 38.70 -14.48 2.61
CA GLU A 140 38.77 -13.59 3.78
C GLU A 140 38.07 -14.16 5.02
N THR A 141 38.36 -13.55 6.17
CA THR A 141 38.01 -14.06 7.51
C THR A 141 36.55 -13.82 7.94
N GLY A 142 35.59 -14.66 7.53
CA GLY A 142 34.34 -14.89 8.29
C GLY A 142 33.04 -14.45 7.62
N ALA A 143 31.97 -14.46 8.41
CA ALA A 143 30.57 -14.18 8.09
C ALA A 143 30.27 -12.77 7.55
N ALA A 144 29.10 -12.58 6.92
CA ALA A 144 28.63 -11.26 6.48
C ALA A 144 28.55 -10.28 7.66
N VAL A 145 28.17 -10.78 8.84
CA VAL A 145 28.24 -10.08 10.12
C VAL A 145 29.12 -10.87 11.07
N LYS A 146 30.28 -10.32 11.41
CA LYS A 146 31.18 -10.92 12.40
C LYS A 146 31.20 -10.07 13.69
N ILE A 147 31.03 -10.73 14.83
CA ILE A 147 31.15 -10.17 16.17
C ILE A 147 32.28 -10.86 16.92
N ASP A 148 33.23 -10.07 17.41
CA ASP A 148 34.32 -10.52 18.28
C ASP A 148 34.23 -9.71 19.58
N GLY A 149 33.26 -10.07 20.42
CA GLY A 149 32.69 -9.27 21.50
C GLY A 149 33.40 -9.37 22.86
N SER A 150 32.79 -8.74 23.87
CA SER A 150 33.08 -9.01 25.29
C SER A 150 31.79 -9.35 26.04
N ALA A 151 31.77 -10.50 26.72
CA ALA A 151 30.56 -11.06 27.33
C ALA A 151 29.93 -10.08 28.33
N GLY A 152 28.61 -9.88 28.25
CA GLY A 152 27.84 -8.93 29.06
C GLY A 152 28.11 -7.46 28.78
N GLN A 153 28.85 -7.14 27.71
CA GLN A 153 29.12 -5.77 27.27
C GLN A 153 28.65 -5.52 25.83
N THR A 154 28.94 -6.44 24.91
CA THR A 154 28.57 -6.30 23.49
C THR A 154 27.28 -7.07 23.21
N SER A 155 26.27 -6.41 22.64
CA SER A 155 25.04 -7.03 22.16
C SER A 155 24.75 -6.67 20.69
N LEU A 156 24.15 -7.62 19.97
CA LEU A 156 23.52 -7.40 18.68
C LEU A 156 22.05 -7.80 18.76
N THR A 157 21.17 -6.87 18.40
CA THR A 157 19.74 -7.11 18.22
C THR A 157 19.40 -6.99 16.74
N ILE A 158 18.66 -7.97 16.22
CA ILE A 158 18.22 -8.00 14.82
C ILE A 158 16.71 -8.20 14.83
N ASP A 159 15.97 -7.27 14.23
CA ASP A 159 14.52 -7.37 14.08
C ASP A 159 14.11 -7.12 12.62
N GLY A 160 13.08 -7.85 12.16
CA GLY A 160 12.44 -7.60 10.87
C GLY A 160 13.36 -7.70 9.65
N SER A 161 14.49 -8.41 9.74
CA SER A 161 15.57 -8.36 8.75
C SER A 161 15.62 -9.59 7.84
N TYR A 162 16.33 -9.48 6.71
CA TYR A 162 16.46 -10.53 5.70
C TYR A 162 17.92 -10.76 5.30
N PHE A 163 18.43 -11.97 5.55
CA PHE A 163 19.77 -12.41 5.17
C PHE A 163 19.69 -13.43 4.04
N TYR A 164 20.33 -13.15 2.90
CA TYR A 164 20.19 -13.98 1.70
C TYR A 164 21.52 -14.27 1.01
N GLU A 165 21.79 -15.55 0.72
CA GLU A 165 22.92 -16.02 -0.09
C GLU A 165 24.31 -15.52 0.35
N ASN A 166 24.52 -15.33 1.67
CA ASN A 166 25.85 -14.99 2.19
C ASN A 166 26.68 -16.25 2.42
N SER A 167 27.97 -16.21 2.08
CA SER A 167 28.85 -17.37 2.17
C SER A 167 30.24 -17.04 2.70
N ALA A 168 30.70 -17.82 3.69
CA ALA A 168 32.00 -17.68 4.34
C ALA A 168 33.12 -18.54 3.72
N GLY A 169 32.88 -19.17 2.56
CA GLY A 169 33.87 -19.98 1.84
C GLY A 169 34.41 -21.18 2.64
N VAL A 170 35.52 -20.99 3.34
CA VAL A 170 36.22 -22.03 4.13
C VAL A 170 36.09 -21.85 5.65
N LEU A 171 35.32 -20.87 6.11
CA LEU A 171 35.16 -20.51 7.52
C LEU A 171 33.73 -20.71 8.01
N ASN A 172 33.45 -20.33 9.26
CA ASN A 172 32.20 -20.59 9.94
C ASN A 172 31.24 -19.38 9.89
N GLY A 173 29.94 -19.64 10.02
CA GLY A 173 28.89 -18.62 10.04
C GLY A 173 28.70 -18.00 8.67
N GLY A 174 27.78 -18.48 7.84
CA GLY A 174 27.60 -17.91 6.49
C GLY A 174 27.06 -16.48 6.57
N HIS A 175 25.99 -16.29 7.36
CA HIS A 175 25.41 -14.98 7.63
C HIS A 175 26.06 -14.30 8.83
N ILE A 176 26.11 -15.00 9.97
CA ILE A 176 26.53 -14.43 11.24
C ILE A 176 27.54 -15.33 11.94
N TRP A 177 28.61 -14.72 12.46
CA TRP A 177 29.51 -15.36 13.41
C TRP A 177 29.62 -14.50 14.68
N VAL A 178 29.27 -15.09 15.83
CA VAL A 178 29.33 -14.43 17.14
C VAL A 178 30.29 -15.15 18.08
N SER A 179 31.14 -14.35 18.76
CA SER A 179 31.93 -14.78 19.90
C SER A 179 31.85 -13.76 21.05
N HIS A 180 31.68 -14.24 22.29
CA HIS A 180 31.66 -13.43 23.51
C HIS A 180 30.70 -12.22 23.48
N ALA A 181 29.49 -12.36 22.96
CA ALA A 181 28.50 -11.29 22.87
C ALA A 181 27.08 -11.86 22.95
N ASP A 182 26.11 -11.05 23.36
CA ASP A 182 24.70 -11.47 23.37
C ASP A 182 24.07 -11.21 21.98
N LEU A 183 23.26 -12.16 21.51
CA LEU A 183 22.54 -12.10 20.25
C LEU A 183 21.04 -12.26 20.48
N THR A 184 20.25 -11.31 20.03
CA THR A 184 18.78 -11.40 20.04
C THR A 184 18.28 -11.22 18.62
N VAL A 185 17.48 -12.16 18.14
CA VAL A 185 16.95 -12.11 16.77
C VAL A 185 15.45 -12.36 16.78
N SER A 186 14.69 -11.45 16.19
CA SER A 186 13.24 -11.54 16.04
C SER A 186 12.79 -11.27 14.60
N ASN A 187 11.68 -11.88 14.19
CA ASN A 187 10.99 -11.56 12.93
C ASN A 187 11.90 -11.55 11.68
N THR A 188 12.92 -12.41 11.66
CA THR A 188 14.03 -12.35 10.69
C THR A 188 14.10 -13.64 9.89
N THR A 189 14.56 -13.57 8.64
CA THR A 189 14.82 -14.76 7.82
C THR A 189 16.30 -14.86 7.44
N PHE A 190 16.86 -16.07 7.61
CA PHE A 190 18.20 -16.48 7.19
C PHE A 190 18.10 -17.54 6.11
N SER A 191 18.44 -17.17 4.87
CA SER A 191 18.25 -18.04 3.72
C SER A 191 19.48 -18.19 2.83
N GLY A 192 19.77 -19.43 2.43
CA GLY A 192 20.83 -19.72 1.46
C GLY A 192 22.25 -19.51 1.99
N GLY A 193 22.44 -19.47 3.30
CA GLY A 193 23.73 -19.29 3.96
C GLY A 193 24.65 -20.49 3.73
N LYS A 194 25.93 -20.23 3.44
CA LYS A 194 26.93 -21.29 3.20
C LYS A 194 28.22 -21.12 3.99
N ALA A 195 28.58 -22.14 4.77
CA ALA A 195 29.79 -22.11 5.59
C ALA A 195 30.41 -23.50 5.80
N HIS A 196 31.56 -23.55 6.47
CA HIS A 196 32.13 -24.80 6.97
C HIS A 196 31.31 -25.33 8.16
N LYS A 197 30.86 -24.45 9.07
CA LYS A 197 29.99 -24.76 10.21
C LYS A 197 29.01 -23.62 10.45
N GLY A 198 27.77 -23.93 10.79
CA GLY A 198 26.72 -22.92 10.97
C GLY A 198 26.45 -22.18 9.67
N GLY A 199 25.70 -22.79 8.75
CA GLY A 199 25.49 -22.25 7.40
C GLY A 199 24.86 -20.87 7.44
N ALA A 200 23.98 -20.63 8.42
CA ALA A 200 23.49 -19.31 8.78
C ALA A 200 24.31 -18.69 9.91
N VAL A 201 24.27 -19.31 11.09
CA VAL A 201 24.76 -18.71 12.34
C VAL A 201 25.74 -19.65 13.01
N TYR A 202 26.88 -19.10 13.43
CA TYR A 202 27.84 -19.80 14.26
C TYR A 202 28.04 -19.04 15.58
N LEU A 203 27.84 -19.74 16.70
CA LEU A 203 27.96 -19.22 18.06
C LEU A 203 29.08 -19.95 18.81
N GLU A 204 30.04 -19.19 19.35
CA GLU A 204 31.09 -19.75 20.21
C GLU A 204 31.42 -18.89 21.43
N GLU A 205 31.73 -19.54 22.54
CA GLU A 205 32.35 -18.92 23.74
C GLU A 205 31.52 -17.77 24.37
N ASN A 206 30.65 -18.12 25.34
CA ASN A 206 29.90 -17.20 26.21
C ASN A 206 29.02 -16.19 25.46
N VAL A 207 28.13 -16.71 24.61
CA VAL A 207 27.17 -15.97 23.81
C VAL A 207 25.75 -16.32 24.25
N GLY A 208 25.04 -15.46 25.00
CA GLY A 208 23.61 -15.65 25.20
C GLY A 208 22.87 -15.42 23.89
N ALA A 209 22.04 -16.36 23.43
CA ALA A 209 21.35 -16.24 22.16
C ALA A 209 19.87 -16.58 22.26
N SER A 210 19.02 -15.71 21.72
CA SER A 210 17.58 -15.94 21.60
C SER A 210 17.11 -15.67 20.17
N PHE A 211 16.22 -16.55 19.69
CA PHE A 211 15.60 -16.48 18.38
C PHE A 211 14.09 -16.63 18.53
N GLU A 212 13.34 -15.62 18.10
CA GLU A 212 11.87 -15.58 18.21
C GLU A 212 11.24 -15.28 16.85
N ASN A 213 10.31 -16.14 16.38
CA ASN A 213 9.68 -15.98 15.08
C ASN A 213 10.70 -15.83 13.93
N VAL A 214 11.71 -16.71 13.93
CA VAL A 214 12.83 -16.67 12.97
C VAL A 214 12.76 -17.86 12.01
N VAL A 215 13.00 -17.58 10.72
CA VAL A 215 13.04 -18.61 9.66
C VAL A 215 14.48 -18.86 9.22
N PHE A 216 14.92 -20.11 9.25
CA PHE A 216 16.17 -20.60 8.69
C PHE A 216 15.87 -21.55 7.53
N SER A 217 16.16 -21.13 6.31
CA SER A 217 15.85 -21.93 5.12
C SER A 217 17.04 -22.13 4.18
N LEU A 218 17.18 -23.32 3.58
CA LEU A 218 18.16 -23.55 2.50
C LEU A 218 19.62 -23.28 2.91
N ASN A 219 19.95 -23.31 4.21
CA ASN A 219 21.31 -23.10 4.68
C ASN A 219 22.10 -24.41 4.60
N ASP A 220 23.36 -24.33 4.21
CA ASP A 220 24.16 -25.48 3.81
C ASP A 220 25.58 -25.41 4.40
N THR A 221 26.08 -26.55 4.88
CA THR A 221 27.43 -26.65 5.46
C THR A 221 28.20 -27.88 5.04
N GLY A 222 29.53 -27.72 4.94
CA GLY A 222 30.47 -28.81 4.68
C GLY A 222 30.85 -29.66 5.90
N ASP A 223 30.53 -29.22 7.12
CA ASP A 223 30.64 -30.02 8.35
C ASP A 223 29.29 -30.04 9.10
N ASP A 224 29.15 -29.27 10.18
CA ASP A 224 28.11 -29.44 11.19
C ASP A 224 27.23 -28.19 11.32
N GLY A 225 25.94 -28.40 11.59
CA GLY A 225 24.98 -27.33 11.85
C GLY A 225 24.60 -26.60 10.58
N GLY A 226 23.72 -27.19 9.75
CA GLY A 226 23.37 -26.63 8.44
C GLY A 226 22.83 -25.20 8.52
N ALA A 227 22.05 -24.87 9.56
CA ALA A 227 21.70 -23.49 9.88
C ALA A 227 22.53 -22.96 11.05
N ILE A 228 22.41 -23.56 12.23
CA ILE A 228 23.04 -23.07 13.48
C ILE A 228 24.07 -24.06 13.99
N TYR A 229 25.25 -23.57 14.31
CA TYR A 229 26.25 -24.30 15.08
C TYR A 229 26.53 -23.60 16.41
N VAL A 230 26.45 -24.34 17.52
CA VAL A 230 26.68 -23.80 18.87
C VAL A 230 27.76 -24.59 19.60
N LYS A 231 28.67 -23.86 20.24
CA LYS A 231 29.71 -24.41 21.12
C LYS A 231 30.02 -23.46 22.28
N SER A 232 29.46 -23.66 23.48
CA SER A 232 29.73 -22.78 24.64
C SER A 232 29.31 -23.34 26.00
N ALA A 233 30.21 -23.39 26.98
CA ALA A 233 29.99 -24.03 28.29
C ALA A 233 28.93 -23.37 29.20
N ASP A 234 28.71 -22.05 29.09
CA ASP A 234 27.89 -21.26 30.04
C ASP A 234 26.76 -20.47 29.35
N VAL A 235 26.04 -21.10 28.41
CA VAL A 235 25.03 -20.41 27.58
C VAL A 235 23.70 -21.13 27.56
N GLU A 236 22.63 -20.33 27.61
CA GLU A 236 21.27 -20.73 27.28
C GLU A 236 20.95 -20.27 25.85
N LEU A 237 20.49 -21.21 25.02
CA LEU A 237 19.97 -20.93 23.68
C LEU A 237 18.45 -21.10 23.72
N GLY A 238 17.73 -19.98 23.59
CA GLY A 238 16.27 -19.97 23.49
C GLY A 238 15.83 -19.89 22.03
N LEU A 239 14.96 -20.81 21.61
CA LEU A 239 14.29 -20.76 20.31
C LEU A 239 12.78 -20.83 20.52
N VAL A 240 12.07 -19.77 20.13
CA VAL A 240 10.62 -19.65 20.27
C VAL A 240 10.01 -19.45 18.89
N ASP A 241 9.06 -20.32 18.51
CA ASP A 241 8.33 -20.23 17.23
C ASP A 241 9.22 -20.10 15.98
N VAL A 242 10.31 -20.85 15.97
CA VAL A 242 11.29 -20.87 14.87
C VAL A 242 10.90 -21.85 13.77
N GLU A 243 11.25 -21.56 12.51
CA GLU A 243 11.11 -22.51 11.39
C GLU A 243 12.47 -22.84 10.77
N PHE A 244 12.85 -24.12 10.77
CA PHE A 244 14.02 -24.64 10.06
C PHE A 244 13.56 -25.49 8.89
N SER A 245 13.76 -25.03 7.66
CA SER A 245 13.35 -25.74 6.46
C SER A 245 14.47 -25.98 5.45
N GLN A 246 14.62 -27.22 4.99
CA GLN A 246 15.58 -27.56 3.91
C GLN A 246 17.03 -27.16 4.21
N ASN A 247 17.47 -27.24 5.47
CA ASN A 247 18.86 -27.00 5.83
C ASN A 247 19.67 -28.30 5.73
N THR A 248 20.92 -28.21 5.28
CA THR A 248 21.76 -29.37 4.95
C THR A 248 23.14 -29.32 5.62
N ALA A 249 23.61 -30.47 6.10
CA ALA A 249 24.96 -30.64 6.65
C ALA A 249 25.62 -31.93 6.15
N ASP A 250 26.86 -31.83 5.65
CA ASP A 250 27.69 -32.99 5.27
C ASP A 250 28.16 -33.83 6.49
N GLY A 251 28.10 -33.24 7.69
CA GLY A 251 28.39 -33.84 8.99
C GLY A 251 27.10 -34.07 9.79
N HIS A 252 26.95 -33.39 10.93
CA HIS A 252 25.85 -33.64 11.87
C HIS A 252 24.94 -32.41 12.07
N GLY A 253 23.66 -32.64 12.40
CA GLY A 253 22.72 -31.57 12.70
C GLY A 253 22.36 -30.76 11.45
N GLY A 254 21.50 -31.30 10.59
CA GLY A 254 21.15 -30.65 9.32
C GLY A 254 20.53 -29.26 9.51
N ALA A 255 19.87 -29.01 10.64
CA ALA A 255 19.49 -27.67 11.08
C ALA A 255 20.44 -27.14 12.17
N ILE A 256 20.53 -27.83 13.31
CA ILE A 256 21.22 -27.34 14.50
C ILE A 256 22.22 -28.38 15.01
N PHE A 257 23.45 -27.94 15.25
CA PHE A 257 24.45 -28.70 15.98
C PHE A 257 24.76 -28.04 17.32
N ILE A 258 24.60 -28.80 18.41
CA ILE A 258 24.77 -28.31 19.79
C ILE A 258 25.91 -29.08 20.46
N LYS A 259 26.86 -28.33 21.02
CA LYS A 259 28.00 -28.89 21.72
C LYS A 259 28.36 -28.15 23.00
N ASP A 260 28.61 -28.91 24.07
CA ASP A 260 29.15 -28.44 25.35
C ASP A 260 28.40 -27.20 25.88
N THR A 261 27.07 -27.23 25.97
CA THR A 261 26.18 -26.11 26.34
C THR A 261 25.38 -26.39 27.60
N SER A 262 25.13 -25.38 28.46
CA SER A 262 24.44 -25.56 29.75
C SER A 262 22.93 -25.80 29.60
N GLY A 263 22.29 -25.27 28.55
CA GLY A 263 20.89 -25.54 28.26
C GLY A 263 20.44 -25.03 26.89
N VAL A 264 19.56 -25.78 26.23
CA VAL A 264 18.88 -25.37 25.00
C VAL A 264 17.39 -25.62 25.17
N ILE A 265 16.59 -24.59 24.98
CA ILE A 265 15.12 -24.65 25.09
C ILE A 265 14.54 -24.30 23.74
N ILE A 266 13.70 -25.20 23.22
CA ILE A 266 12.91 -24.98 22.00
C ILE A 266 11.44 -25.06 22.38
N GLU A 267 10.76 -23.93 22.27
CA GLU A 267 9.33 -23.76 22.55
C GLU A 267 8.61 -23.45 21.23
N GLY A 268 7.74 -24.36 20.83
CA GLY A 268 7.11 -24.30 19.52
C GLY A 268 8.11 -24.49 18.37
N GLY A 269 7.69 -24.12 17.16
CA GLY A 269 8.53 -24.18 15.97
C GLY A 269 8.47 -25.47 15.16
N LYS A 270 9.05 -25.40 13.96
CA LYS A 270 8.89 -26.39 12.88
C LYS A 270 10.23 -26.73 12.23
N PHE A 271 10.60 -28.00 12.23
CA PHE A 271 11.79 -28.53 11.57
C PHE A 271 11.38 -29.43 10.41
N LYS A 272 11.48 -28.92 9.18
CA LYS A 272 10.99 -29.59 7.98
C LYS A 272 12.10 -29.85 6.97
N LEU A 273 12.18 -31.07 6.44
CA LEU A 273 13.06 -31.39 5.30
C LEU A 273 14.55 -31.07 5.56
N ASN A 274 15.01 -31.09 6.81
CA ASN A 274 16.42 -30.90 7.11
C ASN A 274 17.17 -32.22 6.93
N GLU A 275 18.39 -32.16 6.38
CA GLU A 275 19.17 -33.35 6.01
C GLU A 275 20.59 -33.27 6.59
N ALA A 276 21.02 -34.37 7.21
CA ALA A 276 22.42 -34.56 7.61
C ALA A 276 22.97 -35.84 6.97
N VAL A 277 24.14 -35.77 6.33
CA VAL A 277 24.82 -36.98 5.84
C VAL A 277 25.32 -37.85 7.01
N GLY A 278 25.58 -37.25 8.17
CA GLY A 278 25.84 -37.91 9.44
C GLY A 278 24.58 -38.12 10.26
N ASN A 279 24.56 -37.67 11.51
CA ASN A 279 23.48 -37.97 12.48
C ASN A 279 22.70 -36.70 12.84
N GLY A 280 21.43 -36.87 13.22
CA GLY A 280 20.55 -35.77 13.61
C GLY A 280 20.14 -34.94 12.40
N GLY A 281 19.12 -35.36 11.66
CA GLY A 281 18.75 -34.71 10.40
C GLY A 281 18.29 -33.27 10.62
N ALA A 282 17.63 -32.99 11.75
CA ALA A 282 17.41 -31.63 12.23
C ALA A 282 18.44 -31.26 13.31
N ILE A 283 18.45 -31.96 14.44
CA ILE A 283 19.22 -31.55 15.63
C ILE A 283 20.21 -32.65 16.02
N TYR A 284 21.46 -32.26 16.26
CA TYR A 284 22.47 -33.10 16.86
C TYR A 284 22.98 -32.52 18.18
N VAL A 285 23.04 -33.36 19.21
CA VAL A 285 23.45 -32.98 20.57
C VAL A 285 24.65 -33.78 21.04
N LYS A 286 25.66 -33.09 21.61
CA LYS A 286 26.84 -33.73 22.19
C LYS A 286 27.46 -32.96 23.36
N ASP A 287 27.64 -33.66 24.48
CA ASP A 287 28.38 -33.21 25.66
C ASP A 287 29.68 -34.02 25.86
N TYR A 288 30.84 -33.35 25.97
CA TYR A 288 32.14 -33.99 26.23
C TYR A 288 32.44 -34.25 27.72
N LEU A 289 31.61 -33.77 28.66
CA LEU A 289 31.87 -33.92 30.09
C LEU A 289 31.65 -35.36 30.62
N GLN A 290 31.10 -36.27 29.83
CA GLN A 290 30.97 -37.69 30.21
C GLN A 290 32.21 -38.55 29.88
N GLN A 291 33.33 -38.24 30.52
CA GLN A 291 34.21 -39.31 30.99
C GLN A 291 34.16 -39.30 32.51
N ASP A 292 33.54 -40.33 33.08
CA ASP A 292 33.53 -40.67 34.52
C ASP A 292 32.39 -40.07 35.38
N ILE A 293 31.16 -40.58 35.25
CA ILE A 293 30.27 -40.85 36.40
C ILE A 293 29.38 -42.06 36.03
N ILE A 294 29.96 -43.25 36.14
CA ILE A 294 29.17 -44.47 36.37
C ILE A 294 28.99 -44.53 37.89
N VAL A 295 27.90 -43.97 38.42
CA VAL A 295 27.44 -44.36 39.76
C VAL A 295 26.49 -45.53 39.54
N ASP A 296 27.04 -46.73 39.70
CA ASP A 296 26.31 -47.99 39.85
C ASP A 296 25.14 -47.79 40.86
N PRO A 297 23.87 -47.87 40.43
CA PRO A 297 22.72 -47.75 41.33
C PRO A 297 22.57 -48.96 42.26
N TYR A 298 23.31 -50.05 42.03
CA TYR A 298 23.05 -51.36 42.61
C TYR A 298 23.85 -51.69 43.88
N GLN A 299 24.23 -50.69 44.66
CA GLN A 299 24.81 -50.89 46.00
C GLN A 299 24.08 -50.14 47.11
N VAL A 300 22.76 -50.29 47.23
CA VAL A 300 22.06 -49.97 48.49
C VAL A 300 21.03 -51.06 48.84
N PRO A 301 21.06 -51.66 50.05
CA PRO A 301 20.20 -52.78 50.40
C PRO A 301 18.75 -52.34 50.68
N ALA A 302 17.80 -53.15 50.21
CA ALA A 302 16.35 -52.99 50.33
C ALA A 302 15.86 -52.60 51.73
N GLY A 303 15.04 -51.55 51.80
CA GLY A 303 14.21 -51.19 52.95
C GLY A 303 13.01 -50.34 52.50
N PRO A 304 11.80 -50.50 53.08
CA PRO A 304 10.59 -49.87 52.58
C PRO A 304 10.37 -48.49 53.23
N GLY A 305 10.17 -47.45 52.41
CA GLY A 305 9.80 -46.09 52.80
C GLY A 305 9.86 -45.12 51.61
N PRO A 306 9.05 -44.03 51.58
CA PRO A 306 8.82 -43.23 50.39
C PRO A 306 9.98 -42.26 50.09
N GLY A 307 10.40 -42.28 48.82
CA GLY A 307 11.11 -41.22 48.09
C GLY A 307 12.59 -40.99 48.41
N PRO A 308 13.48 -41.11 47.41
CA PRO A 308 14.58 -40.17 47.26
C PRO A 308 14.08 -39.00 46.40
N GLY A 309 14.11 -37.78 46.95
CA GLY A 309 13.93 -36.56 46.17
C GLY A 309 15.01 -36.42 45.08
N PRO A 310 14.79 -35.56 44.07
CA PRO A 310 15.74 -35.35 43.00
C PRO A 310 17.06 -34.86 43.57
N HIS A 311 18.14 -35.61 43.31
CA HIS A 311 19.48 -35.06 43.44
C HIS A 311 19.64 -33.97 42.36
N PRO A 312 20.10 -32.75 42.70
CA PRO A 312 20.42 -31.76 41.69
C PRO A 312 21.59 -32.29 40.88
N ILE A 313 21.33 -32.57 39.61
CA ILE A 313 22.35 -32.85 38.60
C ILE A 313 22.86 -31.48 38.18
N GLU A 314 23.86 -30.95 38.87
CA GLU A 314 24.51 -29.69 38.47
C GLU A 314 25.42 -29.96 37.26
N ASP A 315 25.19 -29.19 36.19
CA ASP A 315 26.00 -28.99 34.98
C ASP A 315 26.10 -30.14 33.96
N HIS A 316 24.97 -30.59 33.40
CA HIS A 316 24.95 -31.38 32.16
C HIS A 316 24.10 -30.70 31.08
N LEU A 317 24.52 -30.85 29.83
CA LEU A 317 23.77 -30.34 28.68
C LEU A 317 22.34 -30.91 28.69
N GLN A 318 21.36 -30.01 28.75
CA GLN A 318 19.94 -30.32 28.66
C GLN A 318 19.35 -29.68 27.40
N LEU A 319 18.73 -30.50 26.55
CA LEU A 319 17.86 -30.04 25.46
C LEU A 319 16.40 -30.29 25.85
N THR A 320 15.59 -29.24 25.86
CA THR A 320 14.15 -29.32 26.10
C THR A 320 13.40 -28.99 24.82
N LEU A 321 12.50 -29.88 24.40
CA LEU A 321 11.63 -29.73 23.23
C LEU A 321 10.17 -29.71 23.69
N ASN A 322 9.53 -28.55 23.55
CA ASN A 322 8.16 -28.31 24.00
C ASN A 322 7.29 -27.89 22.81
N GLY A 323 6.30 -28.71 22.44
CA GLY A 323 5.38 -28.39 21.34
C GLY A 323 6.04 -28.25 19.96
N VAL A 324 7.14 -28.96 19.71
CA VAL A 324 7.95 -28.81 18.49
C VAL A 324 7.51 -29.80 17.41
N GLY A 325 7.37 -29.35 16.16
CA GLY A 325 7.03 -30.21 15.02
C GLY A 325 8.23 -30.57 14.15
N PHE A 326 8.58 -31.86 14.06
CA PHE A 326 9.63 -32.40 13.19
C PHE A 326 9.03 -33.21 12.04
N ALA A 327 9.16 -32.73 10.81
CA ALA A 327 8.60 -33.41 9.64
C ALA A 327 9.63 -33.68 8.54
N SER A 328 9.69 -34.93 8.07
CA SER A 328 10.46 -35.31 6.88
C SER A 328 11.95 -34.96 6.94
N ASN A 329 12.55 -35.00 8.12
CA ASN A 329 13.99 -34.84 8.28
C ASN A 329 14.71 -36.19 8.03
N GLU A 330 15.94 -36.14 7.49
CA GLU A 330 16.69 -37.34 7.10
C GLU A 330 18.13 -37.34 7.61
N ALA A 331 18.59 -38.48 8.16
CA ALA A 331 19.97 -38.69 8.60
C ALA A 331 20.39 -40.17 8.61
N VAL A 332 21.61 -40.47 9.04
CA VAL A 332 22.07 -41.84 9.31
C VAL A 332 21.47 -42.37 10.60
N GLU A 333 21.60 -41.64 11.71
CA GLU A 333 20.94 -41.96 12.98
C GLU A 333 20.16 -40.75 13.49
N GLY A 334 18.96 -40.97 14.03
CA GLY A 334 18.11 -39.90 14.52
C GLY A 334 17.63 -38.98 13.39
N GLY A 335 16.64 -39.43 12.61
CA GLY A 335 16.21 -38.72 11.40
C GLY A 335 15.80 -37.27 11.68
N ALA A 336 15.21 -37.00 12.83
CA ALA A 336 15.01 -35.65 13.34
C ALA A 336 16.10 -35.27 14.36
N VAL A 337 16.19 -36.02 15.47
CA VAL A 337 17.05 -35.66 16.60
C VAL A 337 18.01 -36.79 16.91
N PHE A 338 19.29 -36.47 17.07
CA PHE A 338 20.28 -37.41 17.57
C PHE A 338 20.96 -36.90 18.83
N VAL A 339 20.98 -37.75 19.86
CA VAL A 339 21.58 -37.49 21.17
C VAL A 339 22.80 -38.38 21.32
N ASN A 340 24.00 -37.82 21.24
CA ASN A 340 25.24 -38.57 21.44
C ASN A 340 25.67 -38.66 22.92
N SER A 341 25.24 -37.69 23.73
CA SER A 341 25.46 -37.60 25.17
C SER A 341 24.67 -36.40 25.71
N GLY A 342 24.37 -36.37 27.01
CA GLY A 342 23.54 -35.34 27.65
C GLY A 342 22.13 -35.83 27.98
N ARG A 343 21.25 -34.91 28.41
CA ARG A 343 19.85 -35.16 28.72
C ARG A 343 18.95 -34.48 27.69
N VAL A 344 17.96 -35.21 27.18
CA VAL A 344 16.91 -34.64 26.33
C VAL A 344 15.54 -34.92 26.91
N ASP A 345 14.74 -33.87 27.03
CA ASP A 345 13.35 -33.91 27.47
C ASP A 345 12.46 -33.47 26.30
N VAL A 346 11.56 -34.35 25.88
CA VAL A 346 10.55 -34.11 24.83
C VAL A 346 9.18 -34.10 25.49
N ALA A 347 8.44 -33.01 25.36
CA ALA A 347 7.19 -32.79 26.08
C ALA A 347 6.19 -31.92 25.29
N LEU A 348 5.05 -31.65 25.93
CA LEU A 348 4.02 -30.67 25.54
C LEU A 348 3.51 -30.83 24.10
N GLY A 349 3.16 -32.04 23.67
CA GLY A 349 2.53 -32.26 22.37
C GLY A 349 3.50 -32.23 21.20
N SER A 350 4.81 -32.43 21.42
CA SER A 350 5.78 -32.46 20.32
C SER A 350 5.46 -33.57 19.29
N GLU A 351 5.59 -33.24 18.00
CA GLU A 351 5.21 -34.12 16.89
C GLU A 351 6.41 -34.52 16.03
N PHE A 352 6.54 -35.81 15.72
CA PHE A 352 7.56 -36.36 14.84
C PHE A 352 6.89 -37.13 13.71
N LYS A 353 6.92 -36.57 12.50
CA LYS A 353 6.20 -37.09 11.35
C LYS A 353 7.09 -37.40 10.16
N SER A 354 7.04 -38.63 9.67
CA SER A 354 7.70 -39.03 8.41
C SER A 354 9.21 -38.76 8.36
N ASN A 355 9.88 -38.74 9.52
CA ASN A 355 11.33 -38.63 9.58
C ASN A 355 11.97 -39.98 9.23
N LYS A 356 13.20 -39.93 8.69
CA LYS A 356 13.85 -41.10 8.12
C LYS A 356 15.30 -41.23 8.58
N ALA A 357 15.70 -42.44 8.97
CA ALA A 357 17.09 -42.74 9.31
C ALA A 357 17.51 -44.16 8.93
N SER A 358 18.79 -44.47 9.09
CA SER A 358 19.22 -45.87 9.15
C SER A 358 18.73 -46.50 10.47
N ASP A 359 18.91 -45.80 11.58
CA ASP A 359 18.44 -46.19 12.92
C ASP A 359 17.85 -44.99 13.69
N GLY A 360 16.78 -45.19 14.46
CA GLY A 360 16.07 -44.10 15.14
C GLY A 360 15.41 -43.15 14.15
N GLY A 361 14.35 -43.59 13.47
CA GLY A 361 13.76 -42.86 12.33
C GLY A 361 13.35 -41.42 12.67
N ALA A 362 12.90 -41.16 13.90
CA ALA A 362 12.75 -39.81 14.44
C ALA A 362 13.88 -39.46 15.41
N ILE A 363 14.03 -40.22 16.50
CA ILE A 363 15.00 -39.94 17.56
C ILE A 363 15.98 -41.11 17.67
N GLY A 364 17.28 -40.80 17.65
CA GLY A 364 18.34 -41.73 18.04
C GLY A 364 19.07 -41.21 19.27
N SER A 365 19.29 -42.05 20.27
CA SER A 365 20.02 -41.69 21.49
C SER A 365 21.11 -42.71 21.78
N GLY A 366 22.37 -42.31 21.64
CA GLY A 366 23.56 -43.06 22.03
C GLY A 366 24.14 -42.54 23.35
N ASN A 367 24.26 -43.37 24.39
CA ASN A 367 24.92 -43.04 25.68
C ASN A 367 24.33 -41.85 26.49
N GLY A 368 23.26 -41.21 26.04
CA GLY A 368 22.56 -40.13 26.75
C GLY A 368 21.43 -40.60 27.69
N THR A 369 20.62 -39.65 28.15
CA THR A 369 19.32 -39.89 28.81
C THR A 369 18.20 -39.26 27.99
N LEU A 370 17.14 -40.01 27.72
CA LEU A 370 15.99 -39.56 26.95
C LEU A 370 14.70 -39.70 27.78
N TYR A 371 13.97 -38.59 27.92
CA TYR A 371 12.61 -38.57 28.44
C TYR A 371 11.67 -38.10 27.33
N VAL A 372 10.62 -38.87 27.06
CA VAL A 372 9.57 -38.51 26.11
C VAL A 372 8.23 -38.58 26.82
N LYS A 373 7.45 -37.50 26.73
CA LYS A 373 6.15 -37.36 27.39
C LYS A 373 5.16 -36.66 26.48
N ASN A 374 3.90 -37.09 26.51
CA ASN A 374 2.80 -36.40 25.81
C ASN A 374 3.18 -35.99 24.38
N SER A 375 3.68 -36.92 23.57
CA SER A 375 4.24 -36.64 22.25
C SER A 375 3.72 -37.63 21.20
N ALA A 376 3.74 -37.23 19.93
CA ALA A 376 3.21 -38.04 18.82
C ALA A 376 4.31 -38.40 17.80
N PHE A 377 4.42 -39.69 17.47
CA PHE A 377 5.37 -40.23 16.51
C PHE A 377 4.60 -40.94 15.39
N GLN A 378 4.59 -40.37 14.19
CA GLN A 378 3.79 -40.85 13.09
C GLN A 378 4.61 -41.10 11.81
N ASN A 379 4.44 -42.27 11.19
CA ASN A 379 5.04 -42.63 9.89
C ASN A 379 6.57 -42.48 9.82
N ASN A 380 7.29 -42.51 10.94
CA ASN A 380 8.76 -42.43 10.94
C ASN A 380 9.36 -43.77 10.50
N GLN A 381 10.50 -43.72 9.81
CA GLN A 381 11.07 -44.88 9.12
C GLN A 381 12.56 -45.05 9.45
N ALA A 382 12.93 -46.22 9.94
CA ALA A 382 14.31 -46.66 10.06
C ALA A 382 14.56 -47.87 9.15
N SER A 383 15.77 -48.01 8.60
CA SER A 383 16.14 -49.24 7.88
C SER A 383 16.66 -50.36 8.78
N GLY A 384 16.94 -50.06 10.04
CA GLY A 384 17.48 -50.96 11.05
C GLY A 384 16.62 -50.96 12.31
N LEU A 385 17.08 -50.29 13.36
CA LEU A 385 16.48 -50.27 14.69
C LEU A 385 15.65 -49.00 14.92
N GLY A 386 14.51 -49.11 15.61
CA GLY A 386 13.79 -47.98 16.18
C GLY A 386 13.13 -47.10 15.13
N GLY A 387 11.96 -47.49 14.61
CA GLY A 387 11.32 -46.76 13.51
C GLY A 387 10.90 -45.35 13.89
N ALA A 388 10.44 -45.14 15.12
CA ALA A 388 10.37 -43.82 15.73
C ALA A 388 11.60 -43.53 16.59
N ILE A 389 11.87 -44.35 17.60
CA ILE A 389 12.91 -44.07 18.60
C ILE A 389 13.88 -45.25 18.71
N LEU A 390 15.19 -44.96 18.66
CA LEU A 390 16.25 -45.85 19.11
C LEU A 390 16.90 -45.28 20.38
N CYS A 391 16.94 -46.10 21.43
CA CYS A 391 17.78 -45.89 22.61
C CYS A 391 18.87 -46.95 22.64
N ASP A 392 20.12 -46.54 22.39
CA ASP A 392 21.30 -47.39 22.27
C ASP A 392 22.32 -47.09 23.40
N ASN A 393 22.60 -48.11 24.21
CA ASN A 393 23.53 -48.08 25.34
C ASN A 393 23.29 -46.88 26.30
N THR A 394 22.03 -46.45 26.42
CA THR A 394 21.62 -45.33 27.28
C THR A 394 21.46 -45.75 28.73
N THR A 395 21.69 -44.82 29.66
CA THR A 395 21.48 -45.08 31.10
C THR A 395 19.98 -45.17 31.42
N ILE A 396 19.19 -44.21 30.92
CA ILE A 396 17.75 -44.14 31.11
C ILE A 396 17.11 -43.74 29.78
N CYS A 397 16.07 -44.48 29.37
CA CYS A 397 15.20 -44.12 28.26
C CYS A 397 13.76 -44.37 28.70
N ALA A 398 13.01 -43.29 28.89
CA ALA A 398 11.72 -43.34 29.55
C ALA A 398 10.65 -42.60 28.74
N ILE A 399 9.58 -43.31 28.38
CA ILE A 399 8.57 -42.89 27.43
C ILE A 399 7.20 -43.02 28.09
N TYR A 400 6.49 -41.90 28.19
CA TYR A 400 5.20 -41.81 28.87
C TYR A 400 4.17 -41.11 28.02
N ASP A 401 2.90 -41.52 28.18
CA ASP A 401 1.75 -40.73 27.73
C ASP A 401 1.82 -40.34 26.23
N SER A 402 2.47 -41.16 25.40
CA SER A 402 2.82 -40.82 24.01
C SER A 402 2.20 -41.78 22.99
N THR A 403 2.04 -41.30 21.75
CA THR A 403 1.44 -42.08 20.66
C THR A 403 2.47 -42.42 19.58
N PHE A 404 2.45 -43.67 19.13
CA PHE A 404 3.32 -44.21 18.09
C PHE A 404 2.43 -44.84 17.03
N THR A 405 2.28 -44.19 15.88
CA THR A 405 1.39 -44.63 14.81
C THR A 405 2.14 -44.87 13.51
N LYS A 406 1.96 -46.06 12.92
CA LYS A 406 2.45 -46.39 11.56
C LYS A 406 3.95 -46.18 11.34
N ASN A 407 4.76 -46.28 12.40
CA ASN A 407 6.21 -46.22 12.27
C ASN A 407 6.75 -47.55 11.72
N GLU A 408 7.89 -47.50 11.02
CA GLU A 408 8.47 -48.64 10.29
C GLU A 408 9.96 -48.83 10.59
N ALA A 409 10.38 -50.06 10.91
CA ALA A 409 11.79 -50.45 11.04
C ALA A 409 12.02 -51.95 10.82
N ASP A 410 13.26 -52.41 10.66
CA ASP A 410 13.53 -53.85 10.67
C ASP A 410 13.36 -54.44 12.09
N ILE A 411 13.69 -53.67 13.12
CA ILE A 411 13.59 -54.07 14.53
C ILE A 411 13.04 -52.91 15.37
N GLY A 412 11.97 -53.15 16.13
CA GLY A 412 11.36 -52.13 17.01
C GLY A 412 10.74 -50.99 16.21
N ALA A 413 9.67 -51.25 15.45
CA ALA A 413 9.15 -50.26 14.52
C ALA A 413 8.58 -49.00 15.21
N GLY A 414 8.02 -49.13 16.41
CA GLY A 414 7.82 -47.98 17.29
C GLY A 414 9.13 -47.60 17.98
N VAL A 415 9.55 -48.39 18.98
CA VAL A 415 10.71 -48.11 19.84
C VAL A 415 11.66 -49.31 19.88
N ALA A 416 12.96 -49.07 19.82
CA ALA A 416 13.99 -50.06 20.08
C ALA A 416 14.86 -49.63 21.27
N PHE A 417 14.94 -50.49 22.29
CA PHE A 417 15.88 -50.40 23.39
C PHE A 417 17.01 -51.41 23.15
N ASP A 418 18.24 -50.93 23.00
CA ASP A 418 19.45 -51.75 22.83
C ASP A 418 20.46 -51.41 23.93
N GLY A 419 20.85 -52.38 24.75
CA GLY A 419 21.81 -52.18 25.85
C GLY A 419 21.38 -51.16 26.92
N VAL A 420 20.08 -50.92 27.09
CA VAL A 420 19.55 -49.90 28.02
C VAL A 420 19.47 -50.43 29.45
N SER A 421 20.00 -49.65 30.40
CA SER A 421 20.03 -50.03 31.83
C SER A 421 18.68 -49.85 32.53
N ASN A 422 17.93 -48.81 32.17
CA ASN A 422 16.56 -48.57 32.64
C ASN A 422 15.67 -48.11 31.47
N ALA A 423 14.90 -49.03 30.89
CA ALA A 423 13.93 -48.73 29.85
C ALA A 423 12.51 -48.72 30.44
N GLU A 424 11.79 -47.62 30.26
CA GLU A 424 10.41 -47.47 30.75
C GLU A 424 9.49 -47.07 29.60
N ALA A 425 8.42 -47.82 29.40
CA ALA A 425 7.33 -47.46 28.50
C ALA A 425 6.02 -47.57 29.28
N ARG A 426 5.39 -46.43 29.58
CA ARG A 426 4.11 -46.43 30.30
C ARG A 426 3.04 -45.53 29.71
N ARG A 427 1.77 -45.97 29.76
CA ARG A 427 0.61 -45.17 29.29
C ARG A 427 0.74 -44.70 27.83
N ASN A 428 1.38 -45.50 26.98
CA ASN A 428 1.54 -45.16 25.57
C ASN A 428 0.56 -45.94 24.69
N LEU A 429 0.28 -45.37 23.51
CA LEU A 429 -0.44 -46.03 22.43
C LEU A 429 0.53 -46.39 21.30
N PHE A 430 0.70 -47.69 21.03
CA PHE A 430 1.39 -48.21 19.87
C PHE A 430 0.36 -48.78 18.89
N CYS A 431 0.12 -48.08 17.79
CA CYS A 431 -0.87 -48.48 16.80
C CYS A 431 -0.28 -48.64 15.39
N GLN A 432 -0.56 -49.79 14.76
CA GLN A 432 -0.20 -50.06 13.36
C GLN A 432 1.29 -49.85 13.02
N ASN A 433 2.18 -49.90 14.02
CA ASN A 433 3.62 -49.89 13.77
C ASN A 433 4.01 -51.24 13.18
N ALA A 434 4.81 -51.20 12.12
CA ALA A 434 5.03 -52.36 11.27
C ALA A 434 6.49 -52.52 10.94
N VAL A 435 7.02 -53.73 11.01
CA VAL A 435 8.38 -53.93 10.52
C VAL A 435 8.45 -53.92 8.99
N ALA A 436 9.51 -53.34 8.44
CA ALA A 436 9.79 -53.40 7.00
C ALA A 436 9.99 -54.87 6.59
N GLN A 437 9.40 -55.28 5.46
CA GLN A 437 9.25 -56.69 5.08
C GLN A 437 10.52 -57.57 5.25
N ALA A 438 10.41 -58.56 6.15
CA ALA A 438 11.18 -59.81 6.24
C ALA A 438 12.47 -59.93 5.38
N ASP A 439 13.55 -59.22 5.74
CA ASP A 439 14.86 -59.51 5.16
C ASP A 439 15.59 -60.62 5.94
N THR A 440 15.63 -61.81 5.33
CA THR A 440 16.17 -63.05 5.91
C THR A 440 17.70 -63.10 6.07
N GLY A 441 18.42 -62.00 6.39
CA GLY A 441 19.87 -62.19 6.62
C GLY A 441 20.86 -61.04 6.76
N ARG A 442 20.55 -59.89 7.39
CA ARG A 442 21.57 -58.82 7.54
C ARG A 442 22.46 -58.91 8.80
N TRP A 443 22.02 -59.49 9.93
CA TRP A 443 22.75 -59.33 11.21
C TRP A 443 23.17 -60.61 11.96
N GLY A 444 23.05 -61.81 11.38
CA GLY A 444 23.54 -63.04 12.03
C GLY A 444 22.75 -63.51 13.27
N PHE A 445 21.83 -62.69 13.78
CA PHE A 445 20.68 -63.05 14.61
C PHE A 445 19.43 -62.84 13.75
N GLY A 446 18.99 -63.88 13.03
CA GLY A 446 18.06 -63.71 11.92
C GLY A 446 16.62 -63.37 12.34
N GLY A 447 16.14 -62.20 11.88
CA GLY A 447 14.73 -61.88 11.61
C GLY A 447 14.35 -60.42 11.92
N SER A 448 13.24 -59.95 11.36
CA SER A 448 12.64 -58.63 11.67
C SER A 448 11.67 -58.77 12.85
N HIS A 449 11.77 -57.96 13.92
CA HIS A 449 11.05 -58.21 15.18
C HIS A 449 10.52 -56.95 15.88
N GLY A 450 9.47 -57.10 16.70
CA GLY A 450 8.98 -56.04 17.58
C GLY A 450 8.27 -54.93 16.83
N GLY A 451 7.02 -55.17 16.39
CA GLY A 451 6.25 -54.16 15.66
C GLY A 451 6.02 -52.88 16.50
N GLY A 452 5.70 -53.02 17.79
CA GLY A 452 5.61 -51.88 18.72
C GLY A 452 6.97 -51.56 19.37
N ILE A 453 7.45 -52.44 20.25
CA ILE A 453 8.68 -52.28 21.03
C ILE A 453 9.61 -53.48 20.84
N SER A 454 10.92 -53.22 20.77
CA SER A 454 11.97 -54.23 20.86
C SER A 454 12.90 -53.96 22.04
N PHE A 455 13.22 -55.00 22.81
CA PHE A 455 14.27 -55.02 23.82
C PHE A 455 15.41 -55.93 23.37
N VAL A 456 16.60 -55.37 23.22
CA VAL A 456 17.85 -56.10 22.94
C VAL A 456 18.78 -55.85 24.12
N ASP A 457 19.15 -56.90 24.84
CA ASP A 457 20.06 -56.83 25.99
C ASP A 457 19.72 -55.72 27.02
N SER A 458 18.44 -55.41 27.17
CA SER A 458 17.93 -54.27 27.96
C SER A 458 17.01 -54.75 29.08
N VAL A 459 16.99 -54.02 30.20
CA VAL A 459 16.02 -54.20 31.29
C VAL A 459 14.88 -53.23 31.08
N GLY A 460 13.63 -53.65 31.23
CA GLY A 460 12.52 -52.71 31.10
C GLY A 460 11.21 -53.06 31.76
N ASP A 461 10.44 -51.99 31.97
CA ASP A 461 9.07 -51.99 32.47
C ASP A 461 8.15 -51.45 31.37
N VAL A 462 7.17 -52.28 31.00
CA VAL A 462 6.13 -51.99 30.03
C VAL A 462 4.80 -52.11 30.74
N SER A 463 4.23 -50.98 31.14
CA SER A 463 3.00 -50.96 31.93
C SER A 463 1.96 -49.94 31.45
N ASN A 464 0.68 -50.27 31.54
CA ASN A 464 -0.43 -49.39 31.14
C ASN A 464 -0.40 -48.98 29.66
N ASN A 465 0.19 -49.77 28.76
CA ASN A 465 0.25 -49.45 27.33
C ASN A 465 -0.82 -50.17 26.52
N VAL A 466 -1.21 -49.55 25.41
CA VAL A 466 -2.10 -50.14 24.40
C VAL A 466 -1.30 -50.45 23.14
N PHE A 467 -1.20 -51.73 22.81
CA PHE A 467 -0.63 -52.24 21.57
C PHE A 467 -1.74 -52.73 20.65
N PHE A 468 -2.03 -51.93 19.63
CA PHE A 468 -3.12 -52.15 18.71
C PHE A 468 -2.65 -52.37 17.27
N GLU A 469 -2.96 -53.54 16.71
CA GLU A 469 -2.69 -53.88 15.30
C GLU A 469 -1.22 -53.70 14.85
N ASN A 470 -0.26 -53.86 15.76
CA ASN A 470 1.15 -53.80 15.40
C ASN A 470 1.56 -55.07 14.64
N PHE A 471 2.47 -54.89 13.68
CA PHE A 471 2.90 -55.92 12.77
C PHE A 471 4.39 -56.23 12.94
N GLY A 472 4.68 -57.37 13.55
CA GLY A 472 6.01 -57.95 13.65
C GLY A 472 6.32 -58.81 12.43
N GLY A 473 7.61 -58.94 12.15
CA GLY A 473 8.09 -59.74 11.03
C GLY A 473 8.14 -61.19 11.44
N ASP A 474 9.32 -61.68 11.75
CA ASP A 474 9.51 -63.03 12.24
C ASP A 474 8.98 -63.19 13.67
N TRP A 475 9.10 -62.20 14.55
CA TRP A 475 8.82 -62.35 15.99
C TRP A 475 8.22 -61.09 16.63
N GLY A 476 7.33 -61.28 17.60
CA GLY A 476 6.84 -60.21 18.48
C GLY A 476 6.06 -59.14 17.73
N GLY A 477 4.76 -59.35 17.50
CA GLY A 477 3.94 -58.37 16.77
C GLY A 477 3.82 -57.02 17.49
N ALA A 478 3.65 -57.05 18.82
CA ALA A 478 3.69 -55.87 19.66
C ALA A 478 5.05 -55.69 20.33
N VAL A 479 5.50 -56.68 21.10
CA VAL A 479 6.72 -56.61 21.90
C VAL A 479 7.63 -57.81 21.58
N ALA A 480 8.91 -57.54 21.33
CA ALA A 480 9.94 -58.56 21.22
C ALA A 480 11.06 -58.29 22.24
N ALA A 481 11.45 -59.29 23.02
CA ALA A 481 12.57 -59.20 23.96
C ALA A 481 13.60 -60.30 23.68
N ILE A 482 14.80 -59.91 23.30
CA ILE A 482 15.91 -60.79 22.94
C ILE A 482 17.08 -60.42 23.83
N VAL A 483 17.37 -61.28 24.80
CA VAL A 483 18.39 -61.01 25.81
C VAL A 483 19.39 -62.16 25.83
N SER A 484 20.67 -61.81 25.87
CA SER A 484 21.79 -62.74 25.95
C SER A 484 22.08 -63.21 27.38
N ASP A 485 21.68 -62.44 28.41
CA ASP A 485 21.81 -62.78 29.83
C ASP A 485 20.46 -63.13 30.49
N THR A 486 20.42 -64.31 31.10
CA THR A 486 19.27 -64.86 31.87
C THR A 486 18.98 -64.15 33.20
N SER A 487 19.77 -63.15 33.58
CA SER A 487 19.53 -62.35 34.80
C SER A 487 18.57 -61.17 34.61
N THR A 488 18.27 -60.83 33.35
CA THR A 488 17.36 -59.74 32.98
C THR A 488 15.90 -60.12 33.20
N ARG A 489 15.14 -59.18 33.75
CA ARG A 489 13.71 -59.30 34.00
C ARG A 489 12.95 -58.28 33.16
N LEU A 490 11.93 -58.75 32.45
CA LEU A 490 10.95 -57.91 31.75
C LEU A 490 9.65 -57.89 32.53
N GLU A 491 9.14 -56.70 32.79
CA GLU A 491 7.89 -56.46 33.51
C GLU A 491 6.83 -56.01 32.53
N LEU A 492 5.74 -56.78 32.44
CA LEU A 492 4.59 -56.55 31.59
C LEU A 492 3.34 -56.56 32.45
N PHE A 493 2.87 -55.37 32.81
CA PHE A 493 1.74 -55.21 33.71
C PHE A 493 0.66 -54.34 33.09
N HIS A 494 -0.60 -54.75 33.18
CA HIS A 494 -1.70 -53.86 32.81
C HIS A 494 -1.54 -53.35 31.38
N ASN A 495 -1.43 -54.22 30.37
CA ASN A 495 -1.34 -53.79 28.97
C ASN A 495 -2.46 -54.39 28.13
N HIS A 496 -2.80 -53.74 27.03
CA HIS A 496 -3.66 -54.30 25.99
C HIS A 496 -2.85 -54.71 24.78
N PHE A 497 -2.96 -55.97 24.41
CA PHE A 497 -2.44 -56.52 23.17
C PHE A 497 -3.64 -56.93 22.31
N VAL A 498 -4.04 -56.05 21.41
CA VAL A 498 -5.25 -56.22 20.60
C VAL A 498 -4.91 -56.23 19.11
N GLY A 499 -5.26 -57.31 18.42
CA GLY A 499 -5.14 -57.38 16.95
C GLY A 499 -3.70 -57.47 16.41
N ASN A 500 -2.68 -57.67 17.26
CA ASN A 500 -1.29 -57.70 16.82
C ASN A 500 -0.97 -58.97 16.01
N ASN A 501 0.03 -58.88 15.15
CA ASN A 501 0.32 -59.90 14.15
C ASN A 501 1.84 -60.12 13.99
N ALA A 502 2.26 -61.37 13.81
CA ALA A 502 3.63 -61.71 13.43
C ALA A 502 3.66 -62.90 12.46
N PHE A 503 4.58 -62.92 11.48
CA PHE A 503 4.71 -64.06 10.55
C PHE A 503 5.25 -65.33 11.23
N GLY A 504 6.21 -65.21 12.17
CA GLY A 504 6.85 -66.36 12.80
C GLY A 504 6.30 -66.71 14.18
N GLN A 505 6.78 -66.05 15.25
CA GLN A 505 6.54 -66.43 16.65
C GLN A 505 6.13 -65.25 17.56
N GLY A 506 5.10 -65.40 18.39
CA GLY A 506 4.62 -64.37 19.33
C GLY A 506 3.91 -63.23 18.61
N SER A 507 2.63 -63.39 18.28
CA SER A 507 1.88 -62.32 17.59
C SER A 507 1.64 -61.08 18.46
N ALA A 508 1.63 -61.21 19.79
CA ALA A 508 1.70 -60.08 20.71
C ALA A 508 3.11 -59.98 21.30
N LEU A 509 3.56 -61.03 21.99
CA LEU A 509 4.79 -61.03 22.78
C LEU A 509 5.72 -62.17 22.35
N TYR A 510 6.96 -61.85 22.05
CA TYR A 510 8.04 -62.82 21.88
C TYR A 510 9.15 -62.57 22.90
N VAL A 511 9.62 -63.62 23.58
CA VAL A 511 10.75 -63.50 24.51
C VAL A 511 11.75 -64.63 24.33
N SER A 512 13.03 -64.27 24.32
CA SER A 512 14.15 -65.20 24.37
C SER A 512 15.21 -64.72 25.36
N GLY A 513 15.48 -65.55 26.37
CA GLY A 513 16.64 -65.38 27.25
C GLY A 513 16.41 -64.49 28.47
N ALA A 514 15.18 -63.99 28.69
CA ALA A 514 14.80 -63.19 29.84
C ALA A 514 13.71 -63.87 30.68
N ASP A 515 13.65 -63.54 31.97
CA ASP A 515 12.51 -63.89 32.84
C ASP A 515 11.42 -62.82 32.71
N VAL A 516 10.17 -63.26 32.52
CA VAL A 516 9.05 -62.37 32.21
C VAL A 516 8.00 -62.44 33.29
N SER A 517 7.69 -61.30 33.89
CA SER A 517 6.52 -61.12 34.73
C SER A 517 5.39 -60.55 33.88
N ASN A 518 4.45 -61.40 33.47
CA ASN A 518 3.33 -61.04 32.60
C ASN A 518 2.03 -61.13 33.40
N MET A 519 1.57 -60.02 33.98
CA MET A 519 0.38 -60.04 34.84
C MET A 519 -0.63 -58.95 34.48
N ASN A 520 -1.91 -59.27 34.66
CA ASN A 520 -3.00 -58.32 34.45
C ASN A 520 -3.03 -57.73 33.04
N ASN A 521 -2.68 -58.50 32.00
CA ASN A 521 -2.71 -58.04 30.61
C ASN A 521 -3.88 -58.65 29.84
N LEU A 522 -4.39 -57.91 28.86
CA LEU A 522 -5.36 -58.38 27.86
C LEU A 522 -4.64 -58.83 26.59
N PHE A 523 -4.92 -60.04 26.13
CA PHE A 523 -4.54 -60.55 24.83
C PHE A 523 -5.80 -60.90 24.03
N TYR A 524 -6.18 -60.04 23.09
CA TYR A 524 -7.41 -60.18 22.32
C TYR A 524 -7.13 -60.14 20.81
N LYS A 525 -7.61 -61.15 20.06
CA LYS A 525 -7.55 -61.19 18.59
C LYS A 525 -6.14 -61.06 17.99
N ASN A 526 -5.10 -61.47 18.70
CA ASN A 526 -3.75 -61.50 18.12
C ASN A 526 -3.66 -62.68 17.14
N VAL A 527 -3.10 -62.47 15.95
CA VAL A 527 -3.16 -63.43 14.83
C VAL A 527 -1.78 -63.86 14.33
N ASN A 528 -1.70 -65.08 13.80
CA ASN A 528 -0.45 -65.72 13.35
C ASN A 528 0.56 -65.91 14.50
N GLY A 529 1.87 -65.85 14.22
CA GLY A 529 2.91 -65.90 15.25
C GLY A 529 2.99 -67.21 16.04
N GLY A 530 2.34 -68.30 15.62
CA GLY A 530 2.28 -69.56 16.38
C GLY A 530 1.50 -69.51 17.71
N SER A 531 1.51 -68.40 18.43
CA SER A 531 0.72 -68.07 19.63
C SER A 531 0.78 -66.56 19.90
N ALA A 532 -0.16 -66.02 20.70
CA ALA A 532 -0.10 -64.61 21.13
C ALA A 532 1.16 -64.35 21.95
N ILE A 533 1.47 -65.22 22.91
CA ILE A 533 2.73 -65.21 23.66
C ILE A 533 3.61 -66.36 23.21
N PHE A 534 4.85 -66.08 22.84
CA PHE A 534 5.84 -67.11 22.53
C PHE A 534 7.12 -66.92 23.34
N LEU A 535 7.42 -67.89 24.19
CA LEU A 535 8.64 -67.94 24.97
C LEU A 535 9.59 -68.97 24.35
N ALA A 536 10.68 -68.50 23.76
CA ALA A 536 11.70 -69.34 23.16
C ALA A 536 12.64 -69.93 24.22
N SER A 537 13.01 -69.12 25.21
CA SER A 537 13.82 -69.50 26.37
C SER A 537 13.64 -68.47 27.51
N GLY A 538 13.95 -68.88 28.74
CA GLY A 538 13.64 -68.10 29.96
C GLY A 538 12.47 -68.70 30.72
N THR A 539 11.98 -68.00 31.75
CA THR A 539 10.76 -68.37 32.47
C THR A 539 9.71 -67.28 32.35
N SER A 540 8.43 -67.65 32.45
CA SER A 540 7.34 -66.69 32.52
C SER A 540 6.41 -67.01 33.65
N LEU A 541 6.07 -65.97 34.41
CA LEU A 541 4.98 -65.96 35.36
C LEU A 541 3.82 -65.21 34.69
N SER A 542 2.88 -65.95 34.09
CA SER A 542 1.77 -65.40 33.30
C SER A 542 0.42 -65.48 34.03
N ASN A 543 0.23 -64.78 35.15
CA ASN A 543 -1.00 -64.90 35.96
C ASN A 543 -1.98 -63.74 35.74
N TYR A 544 -3.27 -63.99 36.00
CA TYR A 544 -4.32 -62.96 35.96
C TYR A 544 -4.41 -62.21 34.62
N ASN A 545 -4.17 -62.89 33.50
CA ASN A 545 -4.31 -62.28 32.17
C ASN A 545 -5.68 -62.64 31.57
N LEU A 546 -6.18 -61.85 30.63
CA LEU A 546 -7.32 -62.24 29.80
C LEU A 546 -6.83 -62.67 28.42
N PHE A 547 -7.27 -63.85 27.97
CA PHE A 547 -6.99 -64.38 26.65
C PHE A 547 -8.29 -64.65 25.89
N PHE A 548 -8.49 -64.02 24.74
CA PHE A 548 -9.69 -64.29 23.94
C PHE A 548 -9.46 -64.14 22.43
N ASP A 549 -9.96 -65.11 21.66
CA ASP A 549 -9.95 -65.10 20.19
C ASP A 549 -8.55 -64.94 19.54
N ASN A 550 -7.47 -65.34 20.24
CA ASN A 550 -6.13 -65.35 19.65
C ASN A 550 -5.95 -66.57 18.74
N THR A 551 -5.22 -66.40 17.63
CA THR A 551 -4.98 -67.47 16.66
C THR A 551 -3.51 -67.59 16.29
N PRO A 552 -2.93 -68.82 16.25
CA PRO A 552 -3.61 -70.11 16.44
C PRO A 552 -3.68 -70.59 17.91
N ALA A 553 -3.04 -69.91 18.86
CA ALA A 553 -3.05 -70.25 20.28
C ALA A 553 -2.79 -69.02 21.16
N ASP A 554 -3.13 -69.08 22.45
CA ASP A 554 -2.88 -67.99 23.40
C ASP A 554 -1.40 -67.93 23.82
N THR A 555 -0.80 -69.07 24.17
CA THR A 555 0.63 -69.17 24.51
C THR A 555 1.23 -70.50 24.07
N ASN A 556 2.57 -70.55 23.94
CA ASN A 556 3.33 -71.80 23.76
C ASN A 556 3.76 -72.45 25.09
N THR A 557 3.45 -71.81 26.22
CA THR A 557 3.66 -72.30 27.59
C THR A 557 2.32 -72.52 28.31
N GLU A 558 2.28 -72.46 29.64
CA GLU A 558 1.03 -72.54 30.40
C GLU A 558 0.38 -71.14 30.47
N GLU A 559 -0.94 -71.06 30.31
CA GLU A 559 -1.76 -69.82 30.34
C GLU A 559 -1.85 -69.18 31.75
N GLY A 560 -1.07 -69.70 32.70
CA GLY A 560 -0.95 -69.33 34.11
C GLY A 560 -2.24 -69.42 34.93
N GLU A 561 -2.12 -69.12 36.23
CA GLU A 561 -3.24 -69.26 37.16
C GLU A 561 -4.12 -67.99 37.16
N ASN A 562 -5.42 -68.18 37.38
CA ASN A 562 -6.44 -67.12 37.50
C ASN A 562 -6.63 -66.24 36.25
N SER A 563 -6.24 -66.74 35.07
CA SER A 563 -6.52 -66.09 33.79
C SER A 563 -7.98 -66.24 33.34
N ILE A 564 -8.48 -65.28 32.58
CA ILE A 564 -9.86 -65.22 32.05
C ILE A 564 -9.86 -65.57 30.56
N PHE A 565 -10.89 -66.30 30.10
CA PHE A 565 -11.00 -66.79 28.71
C PHE A 565 -12.33 -66.42 28.05
N GLU A 566 -12.95 -65.33 28.50
CA GLU A 566 -14.23 -64.84 28.02
C GLU A 566 -14.04 -63.59 27.16
N ASP A 567 -15.05 -63.27 26.36
CA ASP A 567 -15.04 -62.07 25.52
C ASP A 567 -14.82 -60.81 26.38
N PRO A 568 -13.79 -59.99 26.13
CA PRO A 568 -13.49 -58.81 26.93
C PRO A 568 -14.57 -57.72 26.83
N LYS A 569 -15.55 -57.82 25.92
CA LYS A 569 -16.64 -56.83 25.78
C LYS A 569 -16.13 -55.40 25.64
N LEU A 570 -15.13 -55.20 24.78
CA LEU A 570 -14.74 -53.85 24.37
C LEU A 570 -15.82 -53.23 23.46
N ARG A 571 -15.89 -51.90 23.37
CA ARG A 571 -16.80 -51.13 22.52
C ARG A 571 -16.52 -51.41 21.01
N ASN A 572 -16.92 -52.58 20.49
CA ASN A 572 -16.85 -53.03 19.07
C ASN A 572 -15.48 -52.91 18.35
N TYR A 573 -14.79 -54.04 18.18
CA TYR A 573 -13.61 -54.15 17.30
C TYR A 573 -13.96 -53.97 15.81
N LEU A 574 -13.59 -52.83 15.23
CA LEU A 574 -13.54 -52.54 13.79
C LEU A 574 -12.08 -52.22 13.39
N ALA A 575 -11.72 -52.39 12.12
CA ALA A 575 -10.44 -51.88 11.63
C ALA A 575 -10.49 -50.34 11.76
N ASP A 576 -9.60 -49.81 12.61
CA ASP A 576 -9.73 -48.47 13.19
C ASP A 576 -8.63 -47.51 12.73
N ASP A 577 -8.84 -46.22 12.95
CA ASP A 577 -7.94 -45.11 12.61
C ASP A 577 -6.87 -44.82 13.68
N CYS A 578 -6.61 -45.77 14.58
CA CYS A 578 -5.79 -45.62 15.79
C CYS A 578 -6.42 -44.74 16.89
N THR A 579 -7.73 -44.51 16.89
CA THR A 579 -8.42 -43.96 18.06
C THR A 579 -8.65 -45.02 19.14
N LEU A 580 -8.68 -44.61 20.41
CA LEU A 580 -8.93 -45.52 21.55
C LEU A 580 -10.42 -45.85 21.72
N SER A 581 -11.30 -45.20 20.95
CA SER A 581 -12.76 -45.24 21.09
C SER A 581 -13.34 -46.66 21.19
N ASN A 582 -12.78 -47.60 20.42
CA ASN A 582 -13.25 -48.98 20.32
C ASN A 582 -12.58 -49.96 21.31
N LEU A 583 -11.56 -49.49 22.02
CA LEU A 583 -10.77 -50.32 22.92
C LEU A 583 -11.31 -50.29 24.35
N TYR A 584 -12.06 -49.26 24.75
CA TYR A 584 -12.63 -49.18 26.11
C TYR A 584 -13.57 -50.35 26.45
N PRO A 585 -13.52 -50.88 27.69
CA PRO A 585 -14.37 -51.97 28.14
C PRO A 585 -15.80 -51.45 28.40
N LEU A 586 -16.81 -52.24 28.06
CA LEU A 586 -18.19 -51.99 28.50
C LEU A 586 -18.32 -52.29 30.00
N TYR A 587 -19.31 -51.72 30.70
CA TYR A 587 -19.55 -51.99 32.13
C TYR A 587 -19.77 -53.49 32.47
N ILE A 588 -20.18 -54.30 31.49
CA ILE A 588 -20.34 -55.76 31.61
C ILE A 588 -19.05 -56.54 31.31
N SER A 589 -17.95 -55.83 31.09
CA SER A 589 -16.69 -56.43 30.70
C SER A 589 -16.14 -57.29 31.84
N PRO A 590 -15.63 -58.49 31.54
CA PRO A 590 -14.91 -59.29 32.50
C PRO A 590 -13.50 -58.73 32.82
N LEU A 591 -13.13 -57.57 32.28
CA LEU A 591 -11.91 -56.84 32.64
C LEU A 591 -12.10 -55.96 33.88
N VAL A 592 -13.34 -55.52 34.11
CA VAL A 592 -13.74 -54.74 35.27
C VAL A 592 -13.86 -55.70 36.45
N ASP A 593 -13.12 -55.43 37.53
CA ASP A 593 -13.15 -56.20 38.79
C ASP A 593 -12.70 -57.67 38.66
N ALA A 594 -11.58 -57.89 37.98
CA ALA A 594 -11.13 -59.18 37.48
C ALA A 594 -9.81 -59.63 38.11
N GLY A 595 -9.83 -60.28 39.28
CA GLY A 595 -8.57 -60.75 39.89
C GLY A 595 -8.65 -61.17 41.36
N TYR A 596 -9.46 -62.18 41.69
CA TYR A 596 -9.62 -62.64 43.07
C TYR A 596 -8.57 -63.70 43.48
N THR A 597 -7.81 -63.48 44.57
CA THR A 597 -7.56 -64.56 45.56
C THR A 597 -7.52 -64.05 47.01
N PRO A 598 -7.84 -64.90 48.01
CA PRO A 598 -7.94 -64.54 49.44
C PRO A 598 -6.61 -64.64 50.21
N ASP A 599 -5.46 -64.61 49.54
CA ASP A 599 -4.15 -64.63 50.21
C ASP A 599 -3.56 -63.21 50.29
N TYR A 600 -2.97 -62.94 51.44
CA TYR A 600 -2.58 -61.61 51.94
C TYR A 600 -1.54 -60.91 51.03
N ASP A 601 -1.69 -59.59 50.84
CA ASP A 601 -0.69 -58.60 50.34
C ASP A 601 -0.60 -58.25 48.83
N ALA A 602 -1.64 -58.51 48.02
CA ALA A 602 -1.80 -57.81 46.71
C ALA A 602 -3.08 -56.96 46.69
N ARG A 603 -3.22 -56.09 47.70
CA ARG A 603 -4.08 -54.91 47.61
C ARG A 603 -3.19 -53.73 47.30
N ASP A 604 -3.68 -52.79 46.51
CA ASP A 604 -3.12 -51.46 46.60
C ASP A 604 -3.31 -50.89 48.03
N LEU A 605 -2.48 -49.91 48.41
CA LEU A 605 -2.43 -49.30 49.74
C LEU A 605 -3.74 -48.62 50.16
N ASP A 606 -4.70 -48.45 49.24
CA ASP A 606 -5.98 -47.75 49.42
C ASP A 606 -7.23 -48.67 49.46
N GLY A 607 -7.19 -49.86 48.85
CA GLY A 607 -8.23 -50.89 48.95
C GLY A 607 -9.09 -51.19 47.71
N SER A 608 -8.68 -50.82 46.49
CA SER A 608 -9.36 -51.14 45.22
C SER A 608 -9.12 -52.57 44.69
N GLN A 609 -9.86 -52.98 43.65
CA GLN A 609 -9.83 -54.33 43.04
C GLN A 609 -8.92 -54.39 41.79
N SER A 610 -8.33 -55.55 41.48
CA SER A 610 -7.42 -55.71 40.32
C SER A 610 -8.19 -55.72 39.00
N ASP A 611 -7.97 -54.70 38.16
CA ASP A 611 -8.49 -54.66 36.80
C ASP A 611 -7.44 -55.20 35.81
N ILE A 612 -7.86 -56.06 34.88
CA ILE A 612 -6.98 -56.61 33.83
C ILE A 612 -6.90 -55.61 32.68
N GLY A 613 -5.70 -55.29 32.22
CA GLY A 613 -5.45 -54.49 31.02
C GLY A 613 -4.90 -53.09 31.31
N ALA A 614 -4.67 -52.28 30.26
CA ALA A 614 -4.09 -50.93 30.28
C ALA A 614 -4.85 -49.88 31.08
N TRP A 615 -6.04 -50.20 31.55
CA TRP A 615 -6.83 -49.33 32.41
C TRP A 615 -6.96 -49.86 33.85
N GLY A 616 -6.10 -50.80 34.27
CA GLY A 616 -6.09 -51.38 35.61
C GLY A 616 -4.77 -51.23 36.37
N GLY A 617 -4.79 -51.24 37.70
CA GLY A 617 -3.59 -51.20 38.56
C GLY A 617 -3.72 -50.28 39.80
N PRO A 618 -2.68 -50.19 40.66
CA PRO A 618 -2.65 -49.28 41.83
C PRO A 618 -2.62 -47.77 41.45
N GLU A 619 -2.45 -47.47 40.18
CA GLU A 619 -2.57 -46.10 39.64
C GLU A 619 -3.90 -45.91 38.89
N ALA A 620 -4.76 -46.93 38.81
CA ALA A 620 -6.09 -46.83 38.19
C ALA A 620 -7.10 -46.36 39.25
N ASP A 621 -7.90 -45.35 38.91
CA ASP A 621 -8.90 -44.82 39.83
C ASP A 621 -10.00 -45.89 40.11
N PRO A 622 -10.26 -46.27 41.37
CA PRO A 622 -11.21 -47.33 41.74
C PRO A 622 -12.68 -46.96 41.56
N ASN A 623 -12.99 -45.67 41.61
CA ASN A 623 -14.35 -45.18 41.46
C ASN A 623 -14.70 -45.04 39.99
N ALA A 624 -13.68 -44.99 39.15
CA ALA A 624 -13.73 -44.62 37.76
C ALA A 624 -14.63 -45.51 36.87
N TRP A 625 -15.01 -46.69 37.35
CA TRP A 625 -15.87 -47.63 36.62
C TRP A 625 -17.30 -47.72 37.17
N PHE A 626 -17.63 -46.93 38.20
CA PHE A 626 -18.98 -46.81 38.75
C PHE A 626 -19.77 -45.81 37.91
N ASP A 627 -20.97 -46.19 37.48
CA ASP A 627 -21.96 -45.35 36.78
C ASP A 627 -23.14 -45.22 37.78
N GLY A 628 -23.12 -44.14 38.55
CA GLY A 628 -23.92 -43.91 39.75
C GLY A 628 -25.37 -43.50 39.45
N GLU A 629 -25.60 -42.94 38.27
CA GLU A 629 -26.81 -42.26 37.82
C GLU A 629 -27.45 -42.90 36.57
N GLY A 630 -26.73 -43.79 35.88
CA GLY A 630 -27.23 -44.75 34.90
C GLY A 630 -27.15 -44.28 33.45
N ASP A 631 -26.24 -43.35 33.13
CA ASP A 631 -26.12 -42.74 31.80
C ASP A 631 -25.18 -43.49 30.84
N LEU A 632 -24.55 -44.57 31.32
CA LEU A 632 -23.58 -45.44 30.64
C LEU A 632 -22.14 -44.88 30.54
N TRP A 633 -21.84 -43.80 31.26
CA TRP A 633 -20.50 -43.30 31.52
C TRP A 633 -20.16 -43.53 32.99
N PRO A 634 -19.07 -44.25 33.27
CA PRO A 634 -18.63 -44.40 34.65
C PRO A 634 -17.65 -43.28 35.06
N LEU A 635 -17.48 -43.02 36.35
CA LEU A 635 -16.76 -41.90 36.99
C LEU A 635 -15.33 -41.61 36.48
N LEU A 636 -14.68 -42.50 35.72
CA LEU A 636 -13.38 -42.28 35.06
C LEU A 636 -13.51 -41.28 33.93
N PHE A 637 -14.69 -41.30 33.35
CA PHE A 637 -15.13 -40.56 32.20
C PHE A 637 -16.22 -39.58 32.64
N ASP A 638 -17.06 -39.95 33.60
CA ASP A 638 -18.03 -39.08 34.22
C ASP A 638 -17.39 -38.32 35.41
N CYS A 639 -16.99 -37.09 35.14
CA CYS A 639 -16.48 -36.17 36.13
C CYS A 639 -17.53 -35.77 37.20
N ASN A 640 -18.81 -36.16 37.04
CA ASN A 640 -19.87 -36.08 38.06
C ASN A 640 -20.92 -37.22 37.98
N ASP A 641 -20.54 -38.36 38.54
CA ASP A 641 -21.31 -39.63 38.72
C ASP A 641 -22.61 -39.52 39.58
N GLU A 642 -23.06 -38.31 39.91
CA GLU A 642 -24.40 -38.06 40.48
C GLU A 642 -25.32 -37.31 39.49
N ASN A 643 -24.82 -36.91 38.33
CA ASN A 643 -25.49 -36.05 37.37
C ASN A 643 -25.20 -36.45 35.91
N GLY A 644 -26.08 -37.26 35.30
CA GLY A 644 -25.92 -37.74 33.91
C GLY A 644 -26.13 -36.69 32.80
N ALA A 645 -26.00 -35.41 33.14
CA ALA A 645 -25.79 -34.31 32.21
C ALA A 645 -24.31 -33.92 32.08
N ILE A 646 -23.42 -34.54 32.85
CA ILE A 646 -21.97 -34.37 32.85
C ILE A 646 -21.41 -35.75 32.50
N ASN A 647 -20.80 -35.90 31.32
CA ASN A 647 -20.10 -37.07 30.81
C ASN A 647 -19.52 -36.79 29.40
N PRO A 648 -18.56 -37.57 28.87
CA PRO A 648 -17.95 -37.31 27.56
C PRO A 648 -18.82 -37.55 26.35
N GLY A 649 -20.11 -37.87 26.56
CA GLY A 649 -21.10 -37.96 25.50
C GLY A 649 -21.97 -36.71 25.37
N VAL A 650 -21.88 -35.77 26.32
CA VAL A 650 -22.54 -34.48 26.24
C VAL A 650 -21.58 -33.44 25.66
N PRO A 651 -22.06 -32.46 24.88
CA PRO A 651 -21.26 -31.30 24.53
C PRO A 651 -21.03 -30.45 25.77
N GLU A 652 -19.83 -29.89 25.88
CA GLU A 652 -19.49 -28.87 26.87
C GLU A 652 -20.40 -27.64 26.71
N ILE A 653 -20.89 -27.12 27.84
CA ILE A 653 -21.78 -25.95 27.86
C ILE A 653 -21.33 -24.91 28.90
N CYS A 654 -21.64 -23.65 28.64
CA CYS A 654 -21.30 -22.58 29.56
C CYS A 654 -22.14 -22.62 30.83
N ASP A 655 -21.49 -22.72 31.99
CA ASP A 655 -22.16 -22.71 33.28
C ASP A 655 -21.40 -21.93 34.37
N LEU A 656 -22.14 -21.34 35.33
CA LEU A 656 -21.53 -20.48 36.37
C LEU A 656 -20.68 -21.24 37.41
N LEU A 657 -20.48 -22.55 37.23
CA LEU A 657 -19.79 -23.41 38.16
C LEU A 657 -18.47 -23.93 37.58
N ASP A 658 -18.08 -23.51 36.36
CA ASP A 658 -16.94 -24.05 35.60
C ASP A 658 -17.01 -25.58 35.55
N THR A 659 -18.21 -26.10 35.28
CA THR A 659 -18.43 -27.53 35.26
C THR A 659 -17.96 -28.09 33.93
N ASP A 660 -16.84 -28.80 33.92
CA ASP A 660 -16.45 -29.67 32.79
C ASP A 660 -17.59 -30.69 32.57
N GLU A 661 -18.43 -30.50 31.57
CA GLU A 661 -19.54 -31.39 31.23
C GLU A 661 -19.09 -32.54 30.36
N ASP A 662 -18.19 -32.34 29.41
CA ASP A 662 -17.71 -33.42 28.54
C ASP A 662 -16.52 -34.20 29.12
N CYS A 663 -16.09 -33.79 30.31
CA CYS A 663 -15.08 -34.45 31.13
C CYS A 663 -13.75 -34.67 30.41
N ASN A 664 -13.35 -33.71 29.58
CA ASN A 664 -12.07 -33.71 28.88
C ASN A 664 -10.95 -32.98 29.65
N ASN A 665 -11.23 -32.62 30.91
CA ASN A 665 -10.37 -31.87 31.84
C ASN A 665 -10.18 -30.40 31.48
N LEU A 666 -11.03 -29.89 30.61
CA LEU A 666 -11.15 -28.51 30.26
C LEU A 666 -12.62 -28.16 30.52
N ALA A 667 -12.85 -27.09 31.25
CA ALA A 667 -14.20 -26.58 31.47
C ALA A 667 -14.32 -25.25 30.74
N ASP A 668 -15.48 -24.96 30.18
CA ASP A 668 -15.82 -23.62 29.70
C ASP A 668 -14.74 -23.06 28.74
N ASP A 669 -14.00 -22.03 29.18
CA ASP A 669 -12.99 -21.30 28.41
C ASP A 669 -11.75 -22.11 28.08
N ASP A 670 -11.42 -23.05 28.97
CA ASP A 670 -10.28 -23.91 28.78
C ASP A 670 -10.59 -24.98 27.73
N ASP A 671 -11.88 -25.23 27.42
CA ASP A 671 -12.35 -26.31 26.55
C ASP A 671 -12.66 -25.87 25.10
N PRO A 672 -11.85 -26.27 24.10
CA PRO A 672 -12.13 -25.99 22.68
C PRO A 672 -13.37 -26.73 22.13
N GLY A 673 -13.96 -27.66 22.89
CA GLY A 673 -15.17 -28.43 22.58
C GLY A 673 -16.49 -27.74 22.96
N VAL A 674 -16.43 -26.61 23.67
CA VAL A 674 -17.59 -25.83 24.15
C VAL A 674 -18.54 -25.43 23.02
N SER A 675 -19.83 -25.68 23.25
CA SER A 675 -20.85 -25.63 22.18
C SER A 675 -21.77 -24.41 22.22
N ASP A 676 -21.84 -23.73 23.36
CA ASP A 676 -22.61 -22.50 23.57
C ASP A 676 -21.77 -21.36 24.19
N ALA A 677 -20.43 -21.44 24.09
CA ALA A 677 -19.55 -20.32 24.33
C ALA A 677 -19.98 -19.11 23.54
N VAL A 678 -19.97 -17.99 24.23
CA VAL A 678 -20.39 -16.72 23.67
C VAL A 678 -19.12 -15.97 23.28
N THR A 679 -19.15 -15.35 22.12
CA THR A 679 -18.06 -14.46 21.75
C THR A 679 -18.25 -13.17 22.52
N TYR A 680 -17.31 -12.88 23.42
CA TYR A 680 -17.17 -11.58 24.01
C TYR A 680 -16.10 -10.80 23.25
N TYR A 681 -16.32 -9.52 23.14
CA TYR A 681 -15.45 -8.58 22.45
C TYR A 681 -14.85 -7.71 23.53
N PHE A 682 -13.52 -7.52 23.51
CA PHE A 682 -12.85 -6.61 24.43
C PHE A 682 -13.51 -5.25 24.29
N ASP A 683 -13.80 -4.62 25.42
CA ASP A 683 -14.39 -3.31 25.56
C ASP A 683 -13.38 -2.49 26.38
N GLY A 684 -12.40 -1.91 25.68
CA GLY A 684 -11.25 -1.26 26.27
C GLY A 684 -11.55 0.11 26.89
N ASP A 685 -12.73 0.66 26.65
CA ASP A 685 -13.15 1.98 27.13
C ASP A 685 -14.43 1.97 28.00
N GLY A 686 -15.16 0.86 28.03
CA GLY A 686 -16.27 0.55 28.92
C GLY A 686 -17.64 1.04 28.42
N ASP A 687 -17.91 1.01 27.12
CA ASP A 687 -19.14 1.53 26.51
C ASP A 687 -20.22 0.50 26.15
N ASP A 688 -19.99 -0.77 26.52
CA ASP A 688 -20.85 -1.92 26.25
C ASP A 688 -20.77 -2.51 24.81
N PHE A 689 -19.89 -1.99 23.94
CA PHE A 689 -19.51 -2.56 22.64
C PHE A 689 -18.04 -2.96 22.61
N GLY A 690 -17.70 -3.95 21.80
CA GLY A 690 -16.34 -4.45 21.77
C GLY A 690 -15.79 -4.65 20.37
N GLY A 691 -14.47 -4.50 20.29
CA GLY A 691 -13.75 -4.38 19.03
C GLY A 691 -13.41 -5.70 18.36
N ASP A 692 -12.46 -5.68 17.42
CA ASP A 692 -12.01 -6.87 16.70
C ASP A 692 -11.33 -7.91 17.61
N THR A 693 -10.86 -7.47 18.78
CA THR A 693 -10.27 -8.34 19.79
C THR A 693 -11.38 -9.10 20.49
N SER A 694 -11.68 -10.28 20.00
CA SER A 694 -12.66 -11.16 20.61
C SER A 694 -12.00 -12.28 21.39
N VAL A 695 -12.64 -12.64 22.50
CA VAL A 695 -12.41 -13.87 23.22
C VAL A 695 -13.70 -14.66 23.20
N MET A 696 -13.63 -15.88 22.70
CA MET A 696 -14.74 -16.82 22.86
C MET A 696 -14.56 -17.47 24.22
N THR A 697 -15.55 -17.25 25.09
CA THR A 697 -15.47 -17.59 26.51
C THR A 697 -16.88 -17.79 27.05
N CYS A 698 -17.03 -18.60 28.07
CA CYS A 698 -18.26 -18.81 28.83
C CYS A 698 -18.42 -17.78 29.93
N ASP A 699 -17.33 -17.46 30.63
CA ASP A 699 -17.32 -16.54 31.74
C ASP A 699 -16.71 -15.19 31.34
N ILE A 700 -17.29 -14.11 31.86
CA ILE A 700 -16.78 -12.78 31.55
C ILE A 700 -15.37 -12.65 32.17
N VAL A 701 -14.33 -12.65 31.33
CA VAL A 701 -12.91 -12.66 31.75
C VAL A 701 -12.59 -11.45 32.63
N SER A 702 -13.24 -10.32 32.34
CA SER A 702 -13.27 -9.11 33.16
C SER A 702 -14.50 -8.26 32.80
N ASP A 703 -14.73 -7.19 33.56
CA ASP A 703 -15.75 -6.18 33.21
C ASP A 703 -15.39 -5.42 31.90
N ASP A 704 -14.25 -5.72 31.27
CA ASP A 704 -13.73 -5.07 30.05
C ASP A 704 -14.03 -5.91 28.78
N TYR A 705 -15.09 -6.74 28.81
CA TYR A 705 -15.51 -7.59 27.70
C TYR A 705 -17.04 -7.65 27.60
N VAL A 706 -17.60 -7.57 26.41
CA VAL A 706 -19.04 -7.40 26.17
C VAL A 706 -19.55 -8.31 25.06
N LEU A 707 -20.87 -8.52 24.99
CA LEU A 707 -21.50 -9.45 24.03
C LEU A 707 -21.77 -8.84 22.66
N VAL A 708 -21.68 -7.51 22.55
CA VAL A 708 -22.04 -6.79 21.35
C VAL A 708 -20.75 -6.42 20.64
N THR A 709 -20.62 -6.89 19.40
CA THR A 709 -19.47 -6.61 18.53
C THR A 709 -19.76 -5.41 17.65
N GLY A 710 -18.70 -4.87 17.08
CA GLY A 710 -18.76 -3.88 16.02
C GLY A 710 -18.15 -2.56 16.44
N ASP A 711 -17.49 -2.49 17.61
CA ASP A 711 -16.72 -1.31 17.97
C ASP A 711 -15.47 -1.23 17.07
N CYS A 712 -15.35 -0.13 16.35
CA CYS A 712 -14.27 0.15 15.43
C CYS A 712 -13.11 0.93 16.10
N ASN A 713 -13.27 1.41 17.34
CA ASN A 713 -12.22 1.97 18.17
C ASN A 713 -12.41 1.69 19.67
N ASP A 714 -11.92 0.51 20.04
CA ASP A 714 -11.91 -0.14 21.37
C ASP A 714 -11.12 0.60 22.49
N LEU A 715 -10.85 1.89 22.32
CA LEU A 715 -10.16 2.77 23.27
C LEU A 715 -10.91 4.10 23.47
N ASP A 716 -12.03 4.32 22.79
CA ASP A 716 -12.84 5.52 22.86
C ASP A 716 -14.35 5.21 22.91
N SER A 717 -14.91 5.31 24.13
CA SER A 717 -16.32 5.03 24.49
C SER A 717 -17.41 5.85 23.77
N LEU A 718 -16.99 6.67 22.81
CA LEU A 718 -17.83 7.47 21.95
C LEU A 718 -17.95 6.88 20.53
N ILE A 719 -17.24 5.79 20.24
CA ILE A 719 -17.16 5.13 18.93
C ILE A 719 -17.63 3.69 19.13
N ASN A 720 -18.88 3.40 18.82
CA ASN A 720 -19.48 2.09 18.88
C ASN A 720 -20.76 2.02 18.04
N PRO A 721 -21.27 0.83 17.68
CA PRO A 721 -22.48 0.68 16.86
C PRO A 721 -23.79 1.35 17.32
N ASP A 722 -23.90 1.78 18.58
CA ASP A 722 -25.06 2.56 19.05
C ASP A 722 -24.72 4.06 19.22
N ALA A 723 -23.48 4.47 18.95
CA ALA A 723 -23.06 5.85 18.96
C ALA A 723 -23.89 6.64 17.95
N GLU A 724 -24.24 7.86 18.34
CA GLU A 724 -24.73 8.81 17.35
C GLU A 724 -23.50 9.36 16.63
N GLU A 725 -23.49 9.23 15.31
CA GLU A 725 -22.44 9.81 14.50
C GLU A 725 -22.21 11.30 14.84
N GLY A 726 -20.95 11.62 15.07
CA GLY A 726 -20.42 12.95 14.92
C GLY A 726 -20.63 13.37 13.47
N ILE A 727 -20.77 14.67 13.25
CA ILE A 727 -21.00 15.14 11.89
C ILE A 727 -19.64 15.62 11.42
N GLY A 728 -19.09 14.93 10.42
CA GLY A 728 -17.90 15.29 9.66
C GLY A 728 -16.60 15.13 10.43
N ASP A 729 -16.54 14.52 11.60
CA ASP A 729 -15.27 14.36 12.32
C ASP A 729 -14.38 13.24 11.78
N GLU A 730 -14.74 12.65 10.63
CA GLU A 730 -13.98 11.61 9.91
C GLU A 730 -13.70 10.40 10.80
N VAL A 731 -14.62 10.16 11.73
CA VAL A 731 -14.53 9.11 12.72
C VAL A 731 -15.84 8.40 12.62
N ASP A 732 -15.86 7.24 11.98
CA ASP A 732 -17.05 6.38 11.95
C ASP A 732 -17.47 5.98 13.37
N GLN A 733 -18.33 6.77 14.05
CA GLN A 733 -18.66 6.46 15.44
C GLN A 733 -19.60 5.28 15.52
N ASP A 734 -20.51 5.07 14.56
CA ASP A 734 -21.48 3.97 14.61
C ASP A 734 -21.01 2.70 13.88
N CYS A 735 -19.77 2.72 13.41
CA CYS A 735 -19.05 1.59 12.83
C CYS A 735 -19.79 0.91 11.68
N ASP A 736 -20.64 1.65 10.96
CA ASP A 736 -21.39 1.16 9.81
C ASP A 736 -20.61 1.31 8.49
N GLY A 737 -19.42 1.90 8.56
CA GLY A 737 -18.51 2.18 7.46
C GLY A 737 -18.89 3.42 6.66
N GLN A 738 -19.80 4.25 7.16
CA GLN A 738 -20.18 5.54 6.60
C GLN A 738 -19.94 6.63 7.64
N GLU A 739 -19.84 7.86 7.16
CA GLU A 739 -19.83 9.06 8.00
C GLU A 739 -20.95 10.02 7.58
N ILE A 740 -21.48 10.79 8.50
CA ILE A 740 -22.42 11.88 8.29
C ILE A 740 -21.57 13.12 8.08
N CYS A 741 -21.13 13.29 6.84
CA CYS A 741 -20.38 14.48 6.44
C CYS A 741 -21.30 15.70 6.35
N TYR A 742 -20.69 16.89 6.46
CA TYR A 742 -21.39 18.09 6.03
C TYR A 742 -21.56 18.03 4.52
N LEU A 743 -22.75 18.40 4.05
CA LEU A 743 -22.99 18.55 2.64
C LEU A 743 -22.26 19.81 2.18
N ASP A 744 -21.22 19.62 1.38
CA ASP A 744 -20.56 20.68 0.64
C ASP A 744 -21.25 20.76 -0.73
N GLU A 745 -22.12 21.74 -0.99
CA GLU A 745 -22.89 21.75 -2.24
C GLU A 745 -22.05 22.13 -3.48
N ASP A 746 -20.79 22.53 -3.33
CA ASP A 746 -19.93 22.97 -4.42
C ASP A 746 -18.56 22.26 -4.54
N GLY A 747 -18.20 21.46 -3.54
CA GLY A 747 -17.06 20.54 -3.53
C GLY A 747 -15.72 21.21 -3.28
N ASP A 748 -15.68 22.36 -2.60
CA ASP A 748 -14.44 23.09 -2.29
C ASP A 748 -13.80 22.74 -0.93
N GLY A 749 -14.46 21.89 -0.15
CA GLY A 749 -14.02 21.40 1.15
C GLY A 749 -14.45 22.27 2.33
N PHE A 750 -15.24 23.32 2.12
CA PHE A 750 -15.73 24.20 3.18
C PHE A 750 -17.26 24.20 3.24
N VAL A 751 -17.81 24.44 4.44
CA VAL A 751 -19.26 24.37 4.66
C VAL A 751 -19.82 25.55 5.46
N VAL A 752 -21.01 26.01 5.07
CA VAL A 752 -21.73 27.07 5.80
C VAL A 752 -22.41 26.49 7.04
N ASP A 753 -22.72 27.34 8.04
CA ASP A 753 -23.41 27.00 9.32
C ASP A 753 -24.87 26.49 9.15
N THR A 754 -25.19 25.83 8.04
CA THR A 754 -26.41 25.06 7.89
C THR A 754 -26.13 23.58 8.07
N LEU A 755 -26.81 23.01 9.05
CA LEU A 755 -26.87 21.60 9.47
C LEU A 755 -27.35 20.63 8.36
N ALA A 756 -27.00 20.87 7.10
CA ALA A 756 -27.23 20.00 5.98
C ALA A 756 -26.12 18.95 6.02
N ASN A 757 -26.51 17.74 6.38
CA ASN A 757 -25.59 16.62 6.45
C ASN A 757 -26.00 15.62 5.37
N LYS A 758 -25.01 14.88 4.88
CA LYS A 758 -25.19 13.79 3.93
C LYS A 758 -24.48 12.57 4.51
N ASN A 759 -25.11 11.41 4.36
CA ASN A 759 -24.39 10.15 4.60
C ASN A 759 -23.44 9.94 3.44
N SER A 760 -22.15 9.89 3.76
CA SER A 760 -21.09 9.45 2.87
C SER A 760 -21.22 7.95 2.57
N ASP A 761 -20.60 7.50 1.48
CA ASP A 761 -20.48 6.08 1.17
C ASP A 761 -19.27 5.43 1.88
N ASP A 762 -18.36 6.23 2.45
CA ASP A 762 -17.21 5.86 3.27
C ASP A 762 -17.00 6.83 4.47
N VAL A 763 -15.83 6.77 5.11
CA VAL A 763 -15.55 7.46 6.39
C VAL A 763 -14.82 8.80 6.16
N ASP A 764 -14.15 8.92 5.02
CA ASP A 764 -13.49 10.13 4.58
C ASP A 764 -14.52 11.09 3.97
N CYS A 765 -14.71 12.24 4.63
CA CYS A 765 -15.53 13.33 4.11
C CYS A 765 -14.81 14.13 3.00
N ASP A 766 -14.20 13.42 2.04
CA ASP A 766 -13.42 13.98 0.93
C ASP A 766 -14.04 13.74 -0.45
N ASP A 767 -15.19 13.06 -0.47
CA ASP A 767 -15.95 12.76 -1.67
C ASP A 767 -16.56 14.03 -2.30
N GLU A 768 -16.90 13.96 -3.60
CA GLU A 768 -17.53 15.08 -4.30
C GLU A 768 -18.88 15.40 -3.62
N ASP A 769 -18.98 16.60 -3.04
CA ASP A 769 -20.08 17.15 -2.23
C ASP A 769 -20.04 16.86 -0.70
N GLU A 770 -18.87 16.58 -0.12
CA GLU A 770 -18.70 16.23 1.30
C GLU A 770 -17.59 17.03 1.98
N ALA A 771 -17.77 17.36 3.27
CA ALA A 771 -16.76 18.06 4.06
C ALA A 771 -16.72 17.64 5.54
N ALA A 772 -15.53 17.73 6.12
CA ALA A 772 -15.20 17.40 7.50
C ALA A 772 -15.44 18.55 8.51
N SER A 773 -15.40 18.26 9.80
CA SER A 773 -15.71 19.13 10.93
C SER A 773 -14.50 19.88 11.47
N ASP A 774 -13.29 19.43 11.13
CA ASP A 774 -12.09 20.23 11.35
C ASP A 774 -12.09 21.49 10.46
N GLN A 775 -12.92 21.49 9.41
CA GLN A 775 -13.29 22.66 8.60
C GLN A 775 -14.37 23.55 9.25
N LEU A 776 -14.88 23.21 10.45
CA LEU A 776 -15.95 23.95 11.16
C LEU A 776 -15.51 24.77 12.39
N PHE A 777 -14.21 24.82 12.69
CA PHE A 777 -13.67 25.89 13.52
C PHE A 777 -12.87 26.82 12.62
N PRO A 778 -13.14 28.14 12.70
CA PRO A 778 -13.20 29.04 11.56
C PRO A 778 -11.94 29.01 10.68
N PRO A 779 -12.15 29.18 9.36
CA PRO A 779 -13.26 29.98 8.84
C PRO A 779 -14.38 29.07 8.28
N ASN A 780 -15.62 29.46 8.54
CA ASN A 780 -16.77 28.81 7.93
C ASN A 780 -16.83 29.30 6.49
N ASP A 781 -17.19 28.42 5.57
CA ASP A 781 -17.68 28.87 4.27
C ASP A 781 -18.82 29.88 4.53
N CYS A 782 -18.75 31.00 3.83
CA CYS A 782 -19.74 32.05 3.87
C CYS A 782 -20.76 31.93 2.72
N LEU A 783 -20.51 31.06 1.73
CA LEU A 783 -21.38 30.71 0.62
C LEU A 783 -21.16 29.30 0.00
N ASP A 784 -21.68 28.25 0.65
CA ASP A 784 -21.77 26.78 0.36
C ASP A 784 -22.07 26.29 -1.07
N THR A 785 -22.42 27.22 -1.96
CA THR A 785 -22.86 26.92 -3.33
C THR A 785 -21.92 27.51 -4.37
N ASN A 786 -20.80 28.07 -3.91
CA ASN A 786 -19.78 28.69 -4.72
C ASN A 786 -18.37 28.38 -4.19
N ALA A 787 -17.75 27.37 -4.82
CA ALA A 787 -16.40 26.87 -4.55
C ALA A 787 -15.23 27.89 -4.57
N ALA A 788 -15.54 29.14 -4.89
CA ALA A 788 -14.61 30.27 -4.97
C ALA A 788 -14.76 31.23 -3.78
N VAL A 789 -15.55 30.88 -2.75
CA VAL A 789 -15.82 31.72 -1.58
C VAL A 789 -15.64 30.85 -0.36
N ASN A 790 -14.42 30.76 0.14
CA ASN A 790 -14.12 29.94 1.28
C ASN A 790 -12.86 30.43 2.01
N PRO A 791 -12.71 30.10 3.30
CA PRO A 791 -11.52 30.31 4.13
C PRO A 791 -10.12 30.40 3.50
N ASP A 792 -9.85 29.51 2.56
CA ASP A 792 -8.54 29.31 1.94
C ASP A 792 -8.41 30.03 0.60
N GLN A 793 -9.52 30.60 0.13
CA GLN A 793 -9.47 31.54 -0.96
C GLN A 793 -8.68 32.76 -0.54
N VAL A 794 -8.01 33.32 -1.53
CA VAL A 794 -7.37 34.59 -1.36
C VAL A 794 -8.44 35.63 -1.62
N GLU A 795 -8.59 36.57 -0.69
CA GLU A 795 -9.45 37.72 -0.89
C GLU A 795 -9.13 38.39 -2.22
N VAL A 796 -10.17 38.55 -3.04
CA VAL A 796 -10.09 39.17 -4.36
C VAL A 796 -11.02 40.37 -4.43
N CYS A 797 -10.66 41.32 -5.28
CA CYS A 797 -11.47 42.52 -5.44
C CYS A 797 -12.70 42.21 -6.29
N ASP A 798 -13.89 42.37 -5.71
CA ASP A 798 -15.14 41.99 -6.35
C ASP A 798 -16.27 43.02 -6.17
N ASP A 799 -17.11 43.18 -7.20
CA ASP A 799 -18.22 44.17 -7.16
C ASP A 799 -19.30 43.82 -6.11
N ALA A 800 -19.28 42.59 -5.58
CA ALA A 800 -20.23 42.12 -4.60
C ALA A 800 -19.78 42.41 -3.16
N ASN A 801 -18.54 42.88 -2.96
CA ASN A 801 -17.85 42.90 -1.66
C ASN A 801 -18.03 41.56 -0.95
N LEU A 802 -17.81 40.50 -1.72
CA LEU A 802 -17.83 39.13 -1.24
C LEU A 802 -16.55 38.92 -0.44
N ASP A 803 -16.70 38.34 0.73
CA ASP A 803 -15.60 38.02 1.63
C ASP A 803 -15.11 36.64 1.22
N GLU A 804 -14.24 36.54 0.22
CA GLU A 804 -13.89 35.24 -0.34
C GLU A 804 -13.16 34.39 0.67
N ASP A 805 -12.32 34.96 1.54
CA ASP A 805 -11.62 34.21 2.58
C ASP A 805 -12.44 34.03 3.87
N CYS A 806 -13.68 34.51 3.87
CA CYS A 806 -14.66 34.42 4.95
C CYS A 806 -14.13 34.87 6.33
N ASN A 807 -13.18 35.81 6.37
CA ASN A 807 -12.58 36.32 7.61
C ASN A 807 -13.39 37.47 8.24
N GLY A 808 -14.44 37.93 7.55
CA GLY A 808 -15.35 39.00 7.95
C GLY A 808 -14.95 40.38 7.45
N LEU A 809 -13.96 40.45 6.56
CA LEU A 809 -13.50 41.66 5.89
C LEU A 809 -13.49 41.36 4.39
N ALA A 810 -14.23 42.16 3.63
CA ALA A 810 -14.20 42.07 2.17
C ALA A 810 -13.43 43.27 1.60
N ASP A 811 -12.75 43.06 0.46
CA ASP A 811 -12.12 44.07 -0.36
C ASP A 811 -11.20 45.02 0.45
N ASP A 812 -11.47 46.33 0.37
CA ASP A 812 -10.74 47.42 1.03
C ASP A 812 -10.72 47.32 2.55
N ALA A 813 -11.65 46.57 3.14
CA ALA A 813 -11.68 46.31 4.56
C ALA A 813 -10.66 45.24 4.97
N ASP A 814 -10.25 44.39 4.02
CA ASP A 814 -9.31 43.29 4.22
C ASP A 814 -7.85 43.71 3.93
N PRO A 815 -6.93 43.58 4.90
CA PRO A 815 -5.54 43.96 4.71
C PRO A 815 -4.68 42.94 3.92
N TYR A 816 -5.24 41.79 3.55
CA TYR A 816 -4.62 40.66 2.88
C TYR A 816 -5.10 40.45 1.43
N VAL A 817 -6.00 41.30 0.91
CA VAL A 817 -6.39 41.31 -0.51
C VAL A 817 -5.20 41.39 -1.45
N THR A 818 -5.19 40.56 -2.50
CA THR A 818 -3.97 40.36 -3.33
C THR A 818 -4.04 40.93 -4.73
N ASP A 819 -5.22 41.28 -5.21
CA ASP A 819 -5.49 41.86 -6.54
C ASP A 819 -6.05 43.28 -6.45
N ALA A 820 -5.90 43.94 -5.28
CA ALA A 820 -6.14 45.37 -5.11
C ALA A 820 -5.46 46.19 -6.20
N SER A 821 -6.30 46.92 -6.93
CA SER A 821 -5.88 47.74 -8.05
C SER A 821 -5.19 49.01 -7.56
N SER A 822 -4.19 49.46 -8.31
CA SER A 822 -3.59 50.78 -8.09
C SER A 822 -4.51 51.82 -8.72
N TRP A 823 -5.08 52.69 -7.90
CA TRP A 823 -5.91 53.80 -8.34
C TRP A 823 -5.10 55.08 -8.42
N TYR A 824 -5.19 55.77 -9.54
CA TYR A 824 -4.57 57.06 -9.80
C TYR A 824 -5.67 58.13 -9.82
N PHE A 825 -5.40 59.30 -9.24
CA PHE A 825 -6.38 60.37 -9.28
C PHE A 825 -6.50 60.82 -10.73
N ASP A 826 -7.74 60.84 -11.21
CA ASP A 826 -8.12 61.28 -12.54
C ASP A 826 -8.76 62.67 -12.38
N GLY A 827 -7.93 63.69 -12.57
CA GLY A 827 -8.26 65.07 -12.30
C GLY A 827 -9.26 65.67 -13.28
N ASP A 828 -9.40 65.10 -14.47
CA ASP A 828 -10.25 65.61 -15.55
C ASP A 828 -11.34 64.64 -16.01
N GLY A 829 -11.24 63.37 -15.66
CA GLY A 829 -12.29 62.35 -15.78
C GLY A 829 -12.22 61.51 -17.06
N ASP A 830 -11.05 61.37 -17.69
CA ASP A 830 -10.91 60.66 -18.96
C ASP A 830 -10.61 59.17 -18.88
N GLY A 831 -10.43 58.64 -17.67
CA GLY A 831 -10.14 57.23 -17.48
C GLY A 831 -8.67 56.92 -17.25
N TYR A 832 -7.76 57.89 -17.39
CA TYR A 832 -6.35 57.77 -17.03
C TYR A 832 -5.99 58.76 -15.92
N GLY A 833 -5.19 58.34 -14.95
CA GLY A 833 -4.85 59.16 -13.81
C GLY A 833 -3.35 59.44 -13.73
N ALA A 834 -2.99 60.48 -12.98
CA ALA A 834 -1.60 60.86 -12.75
C ALA A 834 -1.24 60.96 -11.26
N GLY A 835 0.04 60.71 -10.95
CA GLY A 835 0.60 60.93 -9.62
C GLY A 835 0.88 59.66 -8.82
N SER A 836 0.73 59.74 -7.49
CA SER A 836 0.97 58.60 -6.60
C SER A 836 -0.31 57.79 -6.44
N ASP A 837 -0.18 56.48 -6.58
CA ASP A 837 -1.28 55.54 -6.51
C ASP A 837 -1.78 55.31 -5.08
N VAL A 838 -3.06 54.97 -4.98
CA VAL A 838 -3.67 54.37 -3.79
C VAL A 838 -4.08 52.96 -4.14
N VAL A 839 -3.53 51.98 -3.42
CA VAL A 839 -3.80 50.56 -3.65
C VAL A 839 -4.95 50.12 -2.76
N GLN A 840 -6.06 49.75 -3.38
CA GLN A 840 -7.24 49.13 -2.74
C GLN A 840 -8.15 48.57 -3.87
N CYS A 841 -9.19 47.82 -3.55
CA CYS A 841 -10.09 47.19 -4.52
C CYS A 841 -11.01 48.15 -5.25
N GLU A 842 -11.62 49.09 -4.55
CA GLU A 842 -12.51 50.08 -5.17
C GLU A 842 -11.83 51.46 -5.29
N PRO A 843 -12.17 52.29 -6.29
CA PRO A 843 -11.62 53.64 -6.38
C PRO A 843 -11.94 54.46 -5.11
N PRO A 844 -10.96 55.16 -4.49
CA PRO A 844 -11.15 55.78 -3.18
C PRO A 844 -12.30 56.77 -3.07
N ASP A 845 -12.62 57.42 -4.19
CA ASP A 845 -13.80 58.23 -4.40
C ASP A 845 -13.98 58.37 -5.92
N VAL A 846 -15.08 58.97 -6.37
CA VAL A 846 -15.24 59.37 -7.78
C VAL A 846 -14.10 60.28 -8.24
N GLY A 847 -13.48 59.95 -9.38
CA GLY A 847 -12.31 60.64 -9.92
C GLY A 847 -10.98 59.94 -9.62
N TRP A 848 -11.00 58.62 -9.46
CA TRP A 848 -9.81 57.78 -9.45
C TRP A 848 -10.00 56.63 -10.43
N VAL A 849 -8.95 56.29 -11.17
CA VAL A 849 -8.98 55.33 -12.28
C VAL A 849 -7.75 54.44 -12.24
N GLU A 850 -7.84 53.24 -12.82
CA GLU A 850 -6.82 52.21 -12.74
C GLU A 850 -5.65 52.44 -13.70
N PHE A 851 -5.92 53.11 -14.82
CA PHE A 851 -4.91 53.35 -15.85
C PHE A 851 -4.02 54.53 -15.49
N ASP A 852 -2.71 54.32 -15.46
CA ASP A 852 -1.72 55.36 -15.24
C ASP A 852 -1.25 55.99 -16.57
N GLY A 853 -0.37 56.99 -16.46
CA GLY A 853 0.34 57.53 -17.62
C GLY A 853 -0.29 58.77 -18.25
N ASP A 854 -1.32 59.34 -17.63
CA ASP A 854 -1.86 60.63 -18.03
C ASP A 854 -0.77 61.72 -17.92
N CYS A 855 -0.42 62.29 -19.08
CA CYS A 855 0.56 63.35 -19.21
C CYS A 855 -0.01 64.75 -18.91
N ASN A 856 -1.34 64.90 -18.84
CA ASN A 856 -2.03 66.13 -18.50
C ASN A 856 -3.40 65.91 -17.83
N ASP A 857 -3.33 65.52 -16.55
CA ASP A 857 -4.38 65.33 -15.50
C ASP A 857 -5.30 66.54 -15.18
N ALA A 858 -5.51 67.40 -16.16
CA ALA A 858 -6.42 68.52 -16.15
C ALA A 858 -7.15 68.71 -17.50
N ASN A 859 -6.91 67.85 -18.49
CA ASN A 859 -7.52 67.84 -19.80
C ASN A 859 -7.90 66.42 -20.24
N ASP A 860 -9.21 66.15 -20.19
CA ASP A 860 -9.86 64.84 -20.42
C ASP A 860 -9.77 64.29 -21.87
N THR A 861 -8.93 64.91 -22.68
CA THR A 861 -8.68 64.57 -24.08
C THR A 861 -7.22 64.25 -24.35
N VAL A 862 -6.37 64.28 -23.31
CA VAL A 862 -4.93 64.05 -23.41
C VAL A 862 -4.55 62.99 -22.40
N ASN A 863 -4.54 61.75 -22.85
CA ASN A 863 -4.24 60.56 -22.06
C ASN A 863 -3.75 59.43 -22.97
N PRO A 864 -3.08 58.39 -22.43
CA PRO A 864 -2.56 57.27 -23.22
C PRO A 864 -3.54 56.55 -24.16
N GLY A 865 -4.84 56.66 -23.92
CA GLY A 865 -5.89 56.08 -24.77
C GLY A 865 -6.51 57.06 -25.76
N ALA A 866 -6.14 58.33 -25.71
CA ALA A 866 -6.67 59.34 -26.59
C ALA A 866 -6.20 59.06 -28.02
N THR A 867 -7.05 59.43 -28.98
CA THR A 867 -6.70 59.32 -30.40
C THR A 867 -6.09 60.63 -30.84
N GLU A 868 -4.92 60.54 -31.47
CA GLU A 868 -4.26 61.67 -32.09
C GLU A 868 -5.20 62.40 -33.06
N LEU A 869 -5.42 63.69 -32.83
CA LEU A 869 -6.17 64.59 -33.69
C LEU A 869 -5.23 65.17 -34.72
N ALA A 870 -5.20 64.54 -35.88
CA ALA A 870 -4.15 64.80 -36.83
C ALA A 870 -3.96 66.30 -37.15
N GLY A 871 -2.72 66.79 -37.02
CA GLY A 871 -2.26 68.09 -37.45
C GLY A 871 -2.66 69.22 -36.51
N ASP A 872 -2.94 68.93 -35.23
CA ASP A 872 -3.25 69.93 -34.19
C ASP A 872 -2.11 70.21 -33.20
N GLU A 873 -1.01 69.45 -33.31
CA GLU A 873 0.26 69.62 -32.59
C GLU A 873 0.11 69.48 -31.06
N VAL A 874 -0.79 68.60 -30.63
CA VAL A 874 -0.99 68.21 -29.24
C VAL A 874 -0.87 66.68 -29.17
N ASP A 875 0.12 66.17 -28.42
CA ASP A 875 0.31 64.74 -28.14
C ASP A 875 -0.83 64.31 -27.21
N GLN A 876 -1.94 63.88 -27.80
CA GLN A 876 -3.11 63.46 -27.06
C GLN A 876 -2.85 62.11 -26.43
N ASN A 877 -2.17 61.20 -27.11
CA ASN A 877 -2.00 59.84 -26.64
C ASN A 877 -0.78 59.64 -25.73
N CYS A 878 -0.09 60.72 -25.35
CA CYS A 878 1.06 60.74 -24.47
C CYS A 878 2.23 59.84 -24.91
N ASP A 879 2.33 59.49 -26.19
CA ASP A 879 3.37 58.61 -26.74
C ASP A 879 4.61 59.37 -27.24
N GLY A 880 4.49 60.69 -27.38
CA GLY A 880 5.56 61.62 -27.76
C GLY A 880 5.64 61.96 -29.24
N ASP A 881 4.75 61.42 -30.07
CA ASP A 881 4.62 61.70 -31.51
C ASP A 881 3.27 62.41 -31.80
N GLU A 882 3.11 63.00 -33.00
CA GLU A 882 1.86 63.61 -33.47
C GLU A 882 1.45 62.97 -34.81
N LEU A 883 0.15 62.86 -35.08
CA LEU A 883 -0.37 62.41 -36.37
C LEU A 883 -0.55 63.60 -37.33
N CYS A 884 -0.03 63.59 -38.56
CA CYS A 884 -0.09 64.71 -39.54
C CYS A 884 -0.82 64.31 -40.83
N TYR A 885 -1.27 65.24 -41.68
CA TYR A 885 -1.91 64.90 -42.98
C TYR A 885 -0.92 64.79 -44.14
N VAL A 886 -1.25 64.03 -45.19
CA VAL A 886 -0.41 63.82 -46.38
C VAL A 886 -0.70 64.86 -47.47
N ASP A 887 0.32 65.57 -47.96
CA ASP A 887 0.29 66.46 -49.14
C ASP A 887 1.22 65.92 -50.24
N GLY A 888 0.64 65.27 -51.26
CA GLY A 888 1.33 64.40 -52.21
C GLY A 888 2.19 65.12 -53.24
N ASP A 889 1.69 66.21 -53.83
CA ASP A 889 2.41 67.02 -54.83
C ASP A 889 2.89 68.39 -54.30
N ASN A 890 2.58 68.70 -53.03
CA ASN A 890 3.01 69.88 -52.28
C ASN A 890 2.46 71.20 -52.83
N ASP A 891 1.30 71.18 -53.49
CA ASP A 891 0.61 72.40 -53.95
C ASP A 891 -0.24 73.09 -52.86
N GLY A 892 -0.36 72.41 -51.71
CA GLY A 892 -1.07 72.89 -50.53
C GLY A 892 -2.57 72.57 -50.53
N PHE A 893 -3.04 71.78 -51.49
CA PHE A 893 -4.35 71.14 -51.49
C PHE A 893 -4.15 69.64 -51.31
N ILE A 894 -4.99 69.02 -50.48
CA ILE A 894 -4.97 67.57 -50.30
C ILE A 894 -6.25 66.98 -50.90
N VAL A 895 -6.14 65.83 -51.53
CA VAL A 895 -7.31 65.01 -51.87
C VAL A 895 -8.16 64.71 -50.64
N ASP A 896 -9.47 64.53 -50.83
CA ASP A 896 -10.46 64.23 -49.78
C ASP A 896 -10.24 62.88 -49.04
N THR A 897 -9.08 62.24 -49.21
CA THR A 897 -8.77 60.95 -48.56
C THR A 897 -8.32 61.09 -47.11
N LEU A 898 -8.04 62.30 -46.61
CA LEU A 898 -7.63 62.60 -45.22
C LEU A 898 -6.53 61.62 -44.72
N GLU A 899 -5.63 61.21 -45.61
CA GLU A 899 -4.57 60.27 -45.24
C GLU A 899 -3.59 60.96 -44.28
N THR A 900 -3.16 60.21 -43.26
CA THR A 900 -2.30 60.72 -42.19
C THR A 900 -0.99 59.94 -42.04
N VAL A 901 0.00 60.56 -41.41
CA VAL A 901 1.37 60.04 -41.18
C VAL A 901 1.91 60.57 -39.85
N ASP A 902 2.56 59.72 -39.05
CA ASP A 902 3.18 60.16 -37.78
C ASP A 902 4.42 61.03 -38.04
N SER A 903 4.60 62.09 -37.24
CA SER A 903 5.74 63.03 -37.28
C SER A 903 7.09 62.41 -36.84
N LEU A 904 7.06 61.26 -36.15
CA LEU A 904 8.21 60.45 -35.71
C LEU A 904 9.27 61.22 -34.89
N GLY A 905 8.97 61.46 -33.62
CA GLY A 905 9.91 61.85 -32.57
C GLY A 905 9.72 63.27 -32.04
N ASP A 906 8.70 63.98 -32.51
CA ASP A 906 8.20 65.23 -31.96
C ASP A 906 6.72 65.47 -32.34
N ILE A 907 6.21 66.64 -31.98
CA ILE A 907 4.78 66.98 -32.05
C ILE A 907 4.45 67.93 -33.23
N SER A 908 5.38 68.12 -34.18
CA SER A 908 5.28 69.15 -35.24
C SER A 908 4.93 68.55 -36.61
N CYS A 909 4.01 69.16 -37.36
CA CYS A 909 3.57 68.71 -38.69
C CYS A 909 4.08 69.62 -39.84
N ASP A 910 5.35 70.00 -39.80
CA ASP A 910 5.97 70.91 -40.79
C ASP A 910 7.03 70.25 -41.67
N ASP A 911 7.19 68.94 -41.59
CA ASP A 911 8.10 68.18 -42.43
C ASP A 911 7.53 67.87 -43.82
N ALA A 912 8.39 67.44 -44.75
CA ALA A 912 8.02 67.32 -46.15
C ALA A 912 7.05 66.14 -46.39
N GLY A 913 5.89 66.43 -46.98
CA GLY A 913 4.80 65.47 -47.15
C GLY A 913 3.84 65.43 -45.95
N GLU A 914 4.05 66.31 -44.97
CA GLU A 914 3.16 66.52 -43.83
C GLU A 914 2.43 67.87 -43.95
N ALA A 915 1.20 67.90 -43.49
CA ALA A 915 0.35 69.08 -43.48
C ALA A 915 -0.46 69.17 -42.20
N THR A 916 -0.66 70.40 -41.75
CA THR A 916 -1.51 70.76 -40.60
C THR A 916 -2.97 70.86 -41.00
N VAL A 917 -3.87 70.80 -40.01
CA VAL A 917 -5.33 70.96 -40.22
C VAL A 917 -5.70 72.29 -40.88
N ASP A 918 -4.90 73.34 -40.68
CA ASP A 918 -5.13 74.67 -41.25
C ASP A 918 -4.81 74.76 -42.76
N GLN A 919 -4.07 73.79 -43.31
CA GLN A 919 -3.76 73.72 -44.75
C GLN A 919 -4.84 72.99 -45.56
N ILE A 920 -5.87 72.45 -44.91
CA ILE A 920 -6.91 71.55 -45.47
C ILE A 920 -8.11 72.35 -46.01
N ALA A 921 -7.92 73.54 -46.55
CA ALA A 921 -9.07 74.28 -47.08
C ALA A 921 -8.76 75.24 -48.23
N PRO A 922 -9.45 75.11 -49.39
CA PRO A 922 -10.50 74.12 -49.73
C PRO A 922 -10.01 72.79 -50.34
N THR A 923 -10.27 71.67 -49.64
CA THR A 923 -10.11 70.27 -50.07
C THR A 923 -11.14 69.84 -51.12
N ASN A 924 -10.75 69.83 -52.38
CA ASN A 924 -11.37 68.96 -53.37
C ASN A 924 -10.45 68.81 -54.58
N ASP A 925 -9.15 68.62 -54.33
CA ASP A 925 -8.26 68.27 -55.43
C ASP A 925 -8.75 66.93 -56.01
N CYS A 926 -9.17 66.94 -57.27
CA CYS A 926 -9.63 65.73 -57.94
C CYS A 926 -8.49 64.97 -58.63
N ASP A 927 -7.25 65.48 -58.60
CA ASP A 927 -6.03 64.82 -59.07
C ASP A 927 -4.76 65.27 -58.29
N ASP A 928 -4.49 64.64 -57.13
CA ASP A 928 -3.29 64.81 -56.25
C ASP A 928 -1.92 64.56 -56.90
N SER A 929 -1.92 64.28 -58.21
CA SER A 929 -0.70 64.11 -59.00
C SER A 929 -0.46 65.28 -59.96
N ARG A 930 -1.36 66.26 -60.00
CA ARG A 930 -1.39 67.37 -60.95
C ARG A 930 -1.85 68.69 -60.32
N GLU A 931 -0.87 69.54 -60.02
CA GLU A 931 -1.02 70.97 -59.67
C GLU A 931 -1.98 71.85 -60.52
N ASP A 932 -2.47 71.41 -61.69
CA ASP A 932 -3.33 72.19 -62.60
C ASP A 932 -4.81 71.76 -62.64
N ILE A 933 -5.19 70.72 -61.89
CA ILE A 933 -6.57 70.28 -61.71
C ILE A 933 -6.85 70.38 -60.21
N ASN A 934 -7.57 71.41 -59.80
CA ASN A 934 -7.89 71.63 -58.39
C ASN A 934 -9.07 72.59 -58.30
N PRO A 935 -9.70 72.74 -57.13
CA PRO A 935 -10.87 73.60 -56.93
C PRO A 935 -10.68 75.09 -57.24
N GLY A 936 -9.44 75.53 -57.48
CA GLY A 936 -9.10 76.87 -57.89
C GLY A 936 -8.93 77.04 -59.41
N ALA A 937 -9.11 75.99 -60.21
CA ALA A 937 -8.98 76.02 -61.66
C ALA A 937 -10.17 76.74 -62.35
N THR A 938 -10.21 76.80 -63.69
CA THR A 938 -11.25 77.54 -64.44
C THR A 938 -11.73 76.73 -65.65
N GLU A 939 -13.04 76.55 -65.76
CA GLU A 939 -13.72 75.76 -66.79
C GLU A 939 -13.59 76.25 -68.24
N ILE A 940 -13.58 75.30 -69.18
CA ILE A 940 -13.53 75.53 -70.63
C ILE A 940 -14.82 75.02 -71.30
N ALA A 941 -15.76 75.93 -71.55
CA ALA A 941 -17.10 75.60 -72.03
C ALA A 941 -17.18 74.67 -73.27
N GLY A 942 -17.86 73.55 -73.08
CA GLY A 942 -18.30 72.62 -74.11
C GLY A 942 -17.21 71.65 -74.55
N ASP A 943 -16.16 71.48 -73.73
CA ASP A 943 -15.06 70.55 -73.96
C ASP A 943 -15.15 69.23 -73.16
N GLU A 944 -16.12 69.15 -72.25
CA GLU A 944 -16.53 67.96 -71.49
C GLU A 944 -15.44 67.47 -70.51
N THR A 945 -14.74 68.38 -69.84
CA THR A 945 -13.72 68.07 -68.82
C THR A 945 -13.88 68.97 -67.60
N ASP A 946 -14.15 68.38 -66.43
CA ASP A 946 -14.26 69.09 -65.15
C ASP A 946 -12.86 69.43 -64.58
N GLN A 947 -12.48 70.70 -64.62
CA GLN A 947 -11.17 71.20 -64.21
C GLN A 947 -11.15 71.78 -62.80
N ASP A 948 -12.23 72.45 -62.39
CA ASP A 948 -12.37 72.96 -61.04
C ASP A 948 -13.05 71.98 -60.06
N CYS A 949 -13.22 70.74 -60.51
CA CYS A 949 -13.66 69.60 -59.71
C CYS A 949 -15.04 69.84 -59.07
N ASP A 950 -15.89 70.66 -59.70
CA ASP A 950 -17.25 70.96 -59.22
C ASP A 950 -18.30 69.97 -59.77
N GLY A 951 -17.91 69.13 -60.72
CA GLY A 951 -18.72 68.06 -61.30
C GLY A 951 -19.56 68.48 -62.51
N ASP A 952 -19.53 69.75 -62.90
CA ASP A 952 -20.34 70.32 -63.98
C ASP A 952 -19.47 70.81 -65.15
N GLU A 953 -20.00 70.68 -66.36
CA GLU A 953 -19.48 71.31 -67.57
C GLU A 953 -20.39 72.46 -68.01
N ILE A 954 -19.77 73.51 -68.56
CA ILE A 954 -20.47 74.67 -69.12
C ILE A 954 -20.78 74.44 -70.62
N CYS A 955 -22.05 74.36 -71.01
CA CYS A 955 -22.53 74.04 -72.37
C CYS A 955 -23.28 75.21 -73.04
N PHE A 956 -23.49 75.21 -74.37
CA PHE A 956 -24.28 76.25 -75.09
C PHE A 956 -25.80 75.96 -75.08
N VAL A 957 -26.66 76.94 -75.39
CA VAL A 957 -28.14 76.83 -75.31
C VAL A 957 -28.84 76.68 -76.69
N ASP A 958 -29.82 75.77 -76.81
CA ASP A 958 -30.74 75.56 -77.98
C ASP A 958 -32.18 75.29 -77.48
N THR A 959 -32.99 76.35 -77.29
CA THR A 959 -34.18 76.28 -76.40
C THR A 959 -35.35 75.48 -76.97
N ASP A 960 -35.66 75.63 -78.26
CA ASP A 960 -36.76 74.91 -78.91
C ASP A 960 -36.33 73.59 -79.58
N ASN A 961 -35.01 73.31 -79.57
CA ASN A 961 -34.35 72.14 -80.15
C ASN A 961 -34.57 72.00 -81.67
N ASP A 962 -34.70 73.10 -82.40
CA ASP A 962 -34.78 73.07 -83.86
C ASP A 962 -33.39 72.93 -84.53
N GLY A 963 -32.33 73.04 -83.73
CA GLY A 963 -30.94 72.88 -84.13
C GLY A 963 -30.27 74.18 -84.59
N PHE A 964 -30.91 75.33 -84.34
CA PHE A 964 -30.34 76.65 -84.48
C PHE A 964 -30.26 77.33 -83.11
N ILE A 965 -29.17 78.06 -82.91
CA ILE A 965 -28.98 78.86 -81.70
C ILE A 965 -29.03 80.34 -82.08
N ILE A 966 -29.46 81.19 -81.16
CA ILE A 966 -29.41 82.64 -81.34
C ILE A 966 -28.00 83.13 -81.68
N ASP A 967 -27.85 84.28 -82.36
CA ASP A 967 -26.58 84.80 -82.92
C ASP A 967 -25.48 85.17 -81.88
N THR A 968 -25.61 84.75 -80.60
CA THR A 968 -24.66 85.07 -79.52
C THR A 968 -24.09 83.83 -78.84
N LEU A 969 -22.81 83.52 -79.11
CA LEU A 969 -21.99 82.49 -78.42
C LEU A 969 -21.75 82.76 -76.91
N GLU A 970 -22.51 83.65 -76.31
CA GLU A 970 -22.39 84.07 -74.91
C GLU A 970 -23.40 83.36 -74.00
N GLU A 971 -24.44 82.78 -74.58
CA GLU A 971 -25.39 82.00 -73.81
C GLU A 971 -24.84 80.59 -73.60
N VAL A 972 -24.32 80.39 -72.40
CA VAL A 972 -23.90 79.10 -71.86
C VAL A 972 -24.65 78.82 -70.56
N LEU A 973 -24.84 77.54 -70.27
CA LEU A 973 -25.46 77.05 -69.05
C LEU A 973 -24.58 75.95 -68.45
N SER A 974 -24.60 75.79 -67.13
CA SER A 974 -24.06 74.57 -66.53
C SER A 974 -25.03 73.43 -66.84
N SER A 975 -24.52 72.35 -67.43
CA SER A 975 -25.32 71.18 -67.80
C SER A 975 -25.70 70.29 -66.61
N GLY A 976 -25.18 70.59 -65.40
CA GLY A 976 -25.41 69.78 -64.21
C GLY A 976 -24.77 68.38 -64.28
N ASN A 977 -23.90 68.17 -65.26
CA ASN A 977 -23.00 67.03 -65.42
C ASN A 977 -21.88 67.43 -66.40
N VAL A 978 -21.02 66.50 -66.81
CA VAL A 978 -19.86 66.83 -67.67
C VAL A 978 -20.20 66.76 -69.18
N SER A 979 -21.47 66.53 -69.58
CA SER A 979 -21.87 66.30 -70.98
C SER A 979 -22.90 67.31 -71.49
N CYS A 980 -22.71 67.78 -72.72
CA CYS A 980 -23.55 68.80 -73.37
C CYS A 980 -24.53 68.24 -74.41
N GLU A 981 -25.20 67.12 -74.12
CA GLU A 981 -26.13 66.47 -75.07
C GLU A 981 -27.60 66.49 -74.61
N ASP A 982 -27.91 67.15 -73.49
CA ASP A 982 -29.28 67.20 -72.98
C ASP A 982 -30.15 68.20 -73.77
N SER A 983 -31.47 68.05 -73.65
CA SER A 983 -32.43 68.93 -74.33
C SER A 983 -32.26 70.35 -73.85
N GLY A 984 -32.11 71.30 -74.77
CA GLY A 984 -31.77 72.69 -74.43
C GLY A 984 -30.27 72.98 -74.52
N GLU A 985 -29.42 71.98 -74.73
CA GLU A 985 -27.96 72.10 -74.71
C GLU A 985 -27.33 71.82 -76.07
N ALA A 986 -26.21 72.50 -76.31
CA ALA A 986 -25.42 72.33 -77.51
C ALA A 986 -23.93 72.28 -77.17
N LYS A 987 -23.22 71.43 -77.89
CA LYS A 987 -21.77 71.32 -77.80
C LYS A 987 -21.08 72.26 -78.78
N LEU A 988 -19.80 72.55 -78.51
CA LEU A 988 -18.98 73.45 -79.32
C LEU A 988 -18.95 73.10 -80.83
N SER A 989 -19.24 71.84 -81.19
CA SER A 989 -19.25 71.40 -82.60
C SER A 989 -20.45 71.86 -83.44
N GLU A 990 -21.53 72.40 -82.85
CA GLU A 990 -22.81 72.70 -83.53
C GLU A 990 -22.98 74.18 -83.97
N LEU A 991 -21.97 75.02 -83.74
CA LEU A 991 -21.89 76.46 -84.03
C LEU A 991 -22.16 76.96 -85.48
N GLY A 992 -22.51 76.09 -86.43
CA GLY A 992 -22.72 76.45 -87.85
C GLY A 992 -24.13 76.93 -88.20
N ASN A 993 -25.09 76.77 -87.29
CA ASN A 993 -26.52 77.04 -87.46
C ASN A 993 -26.94 78.19 -86.52
N ILE A 994 -26.61 79.42 -86.89
CA ILE A 994 -26.90 80.62 -86.07
C ILE A 994 -27.93 81.53 -86.75
N ASN A 995 -28.57 82.40 -85.97
CA ASN A 995 -29.49 83.48 -86.39
C ASN A 995 -30.98 83.14 -86.36
N ASP A 996 -31.42 82.40 -85.34
CA ASP A 996 -32.83 82.36 -84.94
C ASP A 996 -33.25 83.69 -84.29
N CYS A 997 -34.37 84.28 -84.72
CA CYS A 997 -34.88 85.53 -84.13
C CYS A 997 -35.94 85.30 -83.04
N ASP A 998 -36.45 84.08 -82.90
CA ASP A 998 -37.27 83.67 -81.76
C ASP A 998 -36.98 82.21 -81.40
N ASP A 999 -35.91 82.01 -80.63
CA ASP A 999 -35.43 80.70 -80.12
C ASP A 999 -36.47 79.93 -79.27
N GLY A 1000 -37.61 80.57 -78.96
CA GLY A 1000 -38.73 79.94 -78.25
C GLY A 1000 -39.84 79.41 -79.16
N ASP A 1001 -39.79 79.70 -80.47
CA ASP A 1001 -40.81 79.29 -81.43
C ASP A 1001 -40.23 78.61 -82.66
N PHE A 1002 -40.38 77.29 -82.68
CA PHE A 1002 -39.97 76.40 -83.77
C PHE A 1002 -40.40 76.84 -85.18
N ASP A 1003 -41.50 77.59 -85.32
CA ASP A 1003 -41.99 78.05 -86.63
C ASP A 1003 -41.36 79.38 -87.10
N ILE A 1004 -40.69 80.15 -86.23
CA ILE A 1004 -40.00 81.40 -86.55
C ILE A 1004 -38.52 81.10 -86.70
N LYS A 1005 -38.02 81.15 -87.93
CA LYS A 1005 -36.60 80.94 -88.24
C LYS A 1005 -36.26 81.50 -89.61
N PRO A 1006 -34.97 81.70 -89.94
CA PRO A 1006 -34.57 82.18 -91.26
C PRO A 1006 -35.18 81.39 -92.43
N GLY A 1007 -35.95 82.08 -93.29
CA GLY A 1007 -36.46 81.54 -94.57
C GLY A 1007 -37.95 81.16 -94.63
N VAL A 1008 -38.76 81.56 -93.65
CA VAL A 1008 -40.24 81.40 -93.60
C VAL A 1008 -40.97 82.54 -94.39
N GLN A 1009 -42.31 82.59 -94.48
CA GLN A 1009 -43.09 83.58 -95.29
C GLN A 1009 -44.01 84.45 -94.41
N GLU A 1010 -44.08 85.78 -94.69
CA GLU A 1010 -44.87 86.79 -93.93
C GLU A 1010 -46.41 86.67 -94.01
N VAL A 1011 -47.07 87.12 -92.94
CA VAL A 1011 -48.53 87.29 -92.80
C VAL A 1011 -48.91 88.77 -92.74
N ALA A 1012 -49.44 89.30 -93.84
CA ALA A 1012 -49.71 90.73 -93.98
C ALA A 1012 -50.57 91.38 -92.88
N GLY A 1013 -49.99 92.38 -92.21
CA GLY A 1013 -50.63 93.33 -91.32
C GLY A 1013 -50.81 92.78 -89.90
N ASP A 1014 -50.07 91.73 -89.53
CA ASP A 1014 -50.04 91.19 -88.17
C ASP A 1014 -48.85 91.67 -87.31
N GLU A 1015 -47.94 92.44 -87.92
CA GLU A 1015 -46.82 93.12 -87.27
C GLU A 1015 -45.79 92.15 -86.62
N VAL A 1016 -45.62 90.94 -87.19
CA VAL A 1016 -44.70 89.90 -86.67
C VAL A 1016 -43.73 89.46 -87.77
N ASP A 1017 -42.42 89.51 -87.49
CA ASP A 1017 -41.36 89.10 -88.42
C ASP A 1017 -41.13 87.58 -88.39
N GLN A 1018 -41.85 86.82 -89.22
CA GLN A 1018 -41.76 85.35 -89.16
C GLN A 1018 -40.48 84.80 -89.79
N ASN A 1019 -39.83 85.55 -90.67
CA ASN A 1019 -38.67 85.06 -91.42
C ASN A 1019 -37.33 85.66 -90.96
N CYS A 1020 -37.37 86.54 -89.96
CA CYS A 1020 -36.22 87.23 -89.37
C CYS A 1020 -35.53 88.20 -90.34
N ASP A 1021 -36.27 88.86 -91.25
CA ASP A 1021 -35.74 89.85 -92.22
C ASP A 1021 -36.11 91.31 -91.95
N THR A 1022 -36.88 91.57 -90.88
CA THR A 1022 -37.25 92.87 -90.31
C THR A 1022 -38.27 93.70 -91.10
N ASN A 1023 -38.97 93.14 -92.09
CA ASN A 1023 -39.99 93.86 -92.87
C ASN A 1023 -41.39 93.25 -92.72
N GLU A 1024 -42.43 94.09 -92.82
CA GLU A 1024 -43.85 93.68 -92.73
C GLU A 1024 -44.65 94.03 -94.01
N GLU A 1025 -45.74 93.29 -94.30
CA GLU A 1025 -46.69 93.61 -95.37
C GLU A 1025 -47.96 94.32 -94.84
N CYS A 1026 -48.08 95.64 -95.02
CA CYS A 1026 -49.18 96.49 -94.50
C CYS A 1026 -50.31 96.81 -95.49
N TYR A 1027 -51.48 97.33 -95.04
CA TYR A 1027 -52.55 97.86 -95.93
C TYR A 1027 -52.37 99.36 -96.21
N LYS A 1028 -53.12 99.94 -97.17
CA LYS A 1028 -52.92 101.33 -97.68
C LYS A 1028 -53.99 102.36 -97.27
N ASP A 1029 -53.56 103.47 -96.66
CA ASP A 1029 -54.31 104.73 -96.34
C ASP A 1029 -53.94 105.85 -97.36
N THR A 1030 -54.83 106.79 -97.69
CA THR A 1030 -54.57 107.81 -98.75
C THR A 1030 -54.69 109.28 -98.31
N ASP A 1031 -55.51 109.60 -97.31
CA ASP A 1031 -55.62 110.92 -96.69
C ASP A 1031 -54.99 110.98 -95.29
N ASP A 1032 -54.38 109.89 -94.84
CA ASP A 1032 -53.66 109.78 -93.57
C ASP A 1032 -54.59 110.07 -92.38
N ASP A 1033 -55.87 109.69 -92.51
CA ASP A 1033 -56.88 109.81 -91.46
C ASP A 1033 -56.96 108.56 -90.57
N GLY A 1034 -56.16 107.52 -90.88
CA GLY A 1034 -56.11 106.23 -90.20
C GLY A 1034 -56.99 105.16 -90.84
N PHE A 1035 -57.76 105.48 -91.89
CA PHE A 1035 -58.76 104.58 -92.45
C PHE A 1035 -58.34 104.05 -93.84
N VAL A 1036 -58.41 102.71 -94.01
CA VAL A 1036 -58.06 102.03 -95.27
C VAL A 1036 -58.95 102.52 -96.42
N ASP A 1037 -58.35 102.80 -97.59
CA ASP A 1037 -59.08 103.05 -98.84
C ASP A 1037 -59.98 101.84 -99.19
N ASP A 1038 -61.15 102.10 -99.80
CA ASP A 1038 -62.10 101.08 -100.31
C ASP A 1038 -61.46 100.07 -101.31
N SER A 1039 -60.16 100.19 -101.65
CA SER A 1039 -59.42 99.35 -102.58
C SER A 1039 -58.64 98.15 -101.99
N MET A 1040 -58.38 98.07 -100.67
CA MET A 1040 -57.69 96.96 -99.95
C MET A 1040 -56.38 96.46 -100.59
N VAL A 1041 -55.48 97.38 -100.97
CA VAL A 1041 -54.16 97.04 -101.53
C VAL A 1041 -53.11 97.02 -100.41
N THR A 1042 -52.16 96.07 -100.46
CA THR A 1042 -51.03 96.03 -99.53
C THR A 1042 -49.79 96.77 -100.06
N VAL A 1043 -48.97 97.25 -99.13
CA VAL A 1043 -47.70 97.92 -99.32
C VAL A 1043 -46.71 97.33 -98.33
N LEU A 1044 -45.46 97.11 -98.75
CA LEU A 1044 -44.43 96.68 -97.82
C LEU A 1044 -44.06 97.86 -96.92
N SER A 1045 -44.16 97.68 -95.60
CA SER A 1045 -43.44 98.54 -94.68
C SER A 1045 -41.96 98.14 -94.74
N LEU A 1046 -41.11 99.11 -95.06
CA LEU A 1046 -39.69 98.85 -95.29
C LEU A 1046 -38.88 99.25 -94.06
N GLY A 1047 -38.38 98.24 -93.36
CA GLY A 1047 -37.49 98.41 -92.22
C GLY A 1047 -38.19 98.70 -90.90
N ASP A 1048 -39.49 98.46 -90.82
CA ASP A 1048 -40.19 98.23 -89.57
C ASP A 1048 -41.37 97.26 -89.78
N LEU A 1049 -41.96 96.88 -88.65
CA LEU A 1049 -43.13 96.00 -88.59
C LEU A 1049 -44.43 96.78 -88.44
N SER A 1050 -44.37 98.11 -88.48
CA SER A 1050 -45.48 98.98 -88.12
C SER A 1050 -46.27 99.34 -89.36
N CYS A 1051 -47.60 99.26 -89.28
CA CYS A 1051 -48.48 99.70 -90.36
C CYS A 1051 -49.09 101.09 -90.11
N ASP A 1052 -48.36 101.96 -89.39
CA ASP A 1052 -48.79 103.32 -89.02
C ASP A 1052 -48.07 104.42 -89.83
N ASP A 1053 -47.25 104.02 -90.78
CA ASP A 1053 -46.49 104.93 -91.62
C ASP A 1053 -47.39 105.67 -92.61
N THR A 1054 -46.87 106.76 -93.21
CA THR A 1054 -47.69 107.63 -94.06
C THR A 1054 -48.20 106.86 -95.30
N GLY A 1055 -49.51 106.71 -95.41
CA GLY A 1055 -50.17 105.91 -96.43
C GLY A 1055 -50.30 104.42 -96.11
N GLU A 1056 -50.02 104.01 -94.87
CA GLU A 1056 -50.19 102.65 -94.34
C GLU A 1056 -51.35 102.60 -93.35
N ALA A 1057 -52.00 101.45 -93.24
CA ALA A 1057 -53.05 101.22 -92.26
C ALA A 1057 -53.17 99.75 -91.86
N LEU A 1058 -53.77 99.54 -90.69
CA LEU A 1058 -54.22 98.25 -90.18
C LEU A 1058 -55.63 97.91 -90.71
N ASP A 1059 -56.01 96.62 -90.75
CA ASP A 1059 -57.34 96.16 -91.20
C ASP A 1059 -58.50 96.65 -90.28
N ASP A 1060 -58.17 97.02 -89.04
CA ASP A 1060 -59.13 97.13 -87.93
C ASP A 1060 -59.87 98.49 -87.85
N GLU A 1061 -59.43 99.54 -88.55
CA GLU A 1061 -60.04 100.88 -88.46
C GLU A 1061 -61.31 101.07 -89.32
N VAL A 1062 -61.64 100.14 -90.22
CA VAL A 1062 -62.73 100.24 -91.25
C VAL A 1062 -64.16 100.48 -90.71
N ALA A 1063 -64.43 100.41 -89.41
CA ALA A 1063 -65.78 100.51 -88.85
C ALA A 1063 -66.26 101.91 -88.42
N ALA A 1064 -65.43 102.97 -88.48
CA ALA A 1064 -65.91 104.34 -88.32
C ALA A 1064 -66.51 104.89 -89.64
N LEU A 1065 -67.62 104.30 -90.11
CA LEU A 1065 -68.46 104.89 -91.16
C LEU A 1065 -68.80 106.33 -90.76
N ASN A 1066 -68.23 107.26 -91.51
CA ASN A 1066 -68.17 108.70 -91.29
C ASN A 1066 -67.02 109.14 -90.37
N ASP A 1067 -65.78 109.00 -90.86
CA ASP A 1067 -65.02 110.24 -91.05
C ASP A 1067 -65.88 111.19 -91.91
N CYS A 1068 -66.71 111.98 -91.24
CA CYS A 1068 -67.48 113.07 -91.83
C CYS A 1068 -66.78 114.40 -91.58
N ASN A 1069 -65.48 114.38 -91.29
CA ASN A 1069 -64.70 115.57 -91.03
C ASN A 1069 -63.23 115.50 -91.52
N ASP A 1070 -63.00 114.97 -92.73
CA ASP A 1070 -61.85 115.33 -93.59
C ASP A 1070 -61.78 116.82 -93.99
N ASN A 1071 -62.45 117.73 -93.26
CA ASN A 1071 -62.59 119.15 -93.63
C ASN A 1071 -62.60 120.17 -92.45
N VAL A 1072 -62.02 119.89 -91.27
CA VAL A 1072 -61.68 120.96 -90.30
C VAL A 1072 -60.16 121.03 -90.08
N PHE A 1073 -59.63 122.12 -90.62
CA PHE A 1073 -58.23 122.53 -90.78
C PHE A 1073 -57.32 122.47 -89.55
#